data_AF-K3Z3I6-F1
#
_entry.id   AF-K3Z3I6-F1
#
_cell.length_a   1.000
_cell.length_b   1.000
_cell.length_c   1.000
_cell.angle_alpha   90.00
_cell.angle_beta   90.00
_cell.angle_gamma   90.00
#
_symmetry.space_group_name_H-M   'P 1'
#
loop_
_entity.id
_entity.type
_entity.pdbx_description
1 polymer ?
#
loop_
_entity_poly.entity_id
_entity_poly.type
_entity_poly.pdbx_seq_one_letter_code
_entity_poly.pdbx_strand_id
1 'polypeptide(L)'
;MAEQPAGTAGEGARTEGPKDPSWEYRLRKYLLLLATLVATVTYGAAFNPPGGVWQEGDPSRDRIAGDPIIRETSYARYLVFFYSNATAFASSLVVIVLVLILSILHDRGGISLAPVLAILRLVMVLDLLSLMVAYAAGTFRDGLTAIYSLVLLASVVAYLAVHTLLASFPASDEQRMDRRAVAKVHKVLMLLASLTAPADKGKDGAPEKKMDKGEDESPEHAGESEAERADKSALLRLRKVLMLLATFAVSVTYVAGLSAPGGFWDNDGGGHRPGRAILKGGRHDARLKAFFVFNTTAFVASLLIIIILLDKKLAFSKNFRSVELYVFIAVTLIGLVGAYSAGSCRQIDTTIYVNSLVGAVIGFILVQAAIVKFCKDAITNSCLWKQLKRIRDKVSGCLCGTEQSCLEQSTQRQPNTGNSNGSAKQQVHQVLERARSLVLLLATLAAAITYQAGLNPPGGLWQRADAGGRYMAGDPILLTTNPKRYKAFYYCNSVAFVASLVAIVLVRMKTLHHHNALEAAMILDLLGLIGAYAAGSCRDVNTSIHAMALAGAVLVYVVIHLVLVDRKDGSTRGQDQASPENEEEEKAKQLEKRRKRLLLFAILAATITYQAGLTPPSGFLLKDDQATGHLAGDPVLLNNYPRRYTAFFYCNSVSFMLSIALIIVLVNPNLYRPAIRTNALSVCTAAGMMSIMGAYAAGSTQHLKTSIYIFALAAFVLFVVIVAVVFLVIHEKRDQRDKAKKKKDRKAEQASKERDNGAEKPSASLETDADLEKNLKPENDAEKPSTKETPKTEDEVLQKKLNAKRKYLMLLGILVASITYQAGLAPPGGVWQDDGAGHAAGDPVMHDNRRHRYLAFFYSNSTSFVASVVVIVLLLPPSLNKKWWSWWLGVMNTTIVLDLLGLLIAYAAGSSRSWKTAGYVSALVIAVLAYFVVHVAVSCFLRSKGGDSSGHSDRQNEGANGQSPARSN
;
A
#
# COMPACT_ATOMS: atom_id res chain seq x y z
N MET A 1 -53.39 -18.47 59.26
CA MET A 1 -54.57 -18.76 58.42
C MET A 1 -54.48 -17.84 57.22
N ALA A 2 -54.64 -18.38 56.02
CA ALA A 2 -54.12 -17.84 54.76
C ALA A 2 -54.79 -16.53 54.30
N GLU A 3 -53.99 -15.61 53.75
CA GLU A 3 -54.46 -14.52 52.87
C GLU A 3 -53.33 -14.06 51.92
N GLN A 4 -53.64 -14.06 50.61
CA GLN A 4 -53.07 -13.14 49.60
C GLN A 4 -53.67 -11.72 49.82
N PRO A 5 -53.19 -10.58 49.22
CA PRO A 5 -52.59 -10.44 47.86
C PRO A 5 -51.56 -9.29 47.63
N ALA A 6 -51.20 -9.13 46.34
CA ALA A 6 -50.86 -7.89 45.59
C ALA A 6 -49.39 -7.43 45.44
N GLY A 7 -48.98 -7.19 44.17
CA GLY A 7 -47.92 -6.24 43.80
C GLY A 7 -46.84 -6.74 42.82
N THR A 8 -47.17 -6.93 41.54
CA THR A 8 -46.19 -7.12 40.46
C THR A 8 -45.49 -5.80 40.09
N ALA A 9 -44.19 -5.69 40.36
CA ALA A 9 -43.34 -4.62 39.87
C ALA A 9 -42.72 -5.01 38.51
N GLY A 10 -42.90 -4.15 37.51
CA GLY A 10 -42.38 -4.31 36.16
C GLY A 10 -40.87 -4.15 36.09
N GLU A 11 -40.20 -5.15 35.52
CA GLU A 11 -38.78 -5.12 35.22
C GLU A 11 -38.57 -4.43 33.86
N GLY A 12 -38.20 -3.15 33.91
CA GLY A 12 -37.92 -2.33 32.74
C GLY A 12 -36.72 -2.86 31.95
N ALA A 13 -36.96 -3.37 30.75
CA ALA A 13 -35.95 -3.70 29.77
C ALA A 13 -35.15 -2.45 29.37
N ARG A 14 -33.96 -2.27 29.95
CA ARG A 14 -32.96 -1.32 29.43
C ARG A 14 -32.50 -1.82 28.06
N THR A 15 -32.96 -1.16 27.02
CA THR A 15 -32.40 -1.27 25.66
C THR A 15 -30.96 -0.74 25.68
N GLU A 16 -29.99 -1.64 25.73
CA GLU A 16 -28.58 -1.30 25.48
C GLU A 16 -28.47 -0.63 24.10
N GLY A 17 -28.01 0.61 24.07
CA GLY A 17 -27.69 1.32 22.83
C GLY A 17 -26.67 0.55 21.97
N PRO A 18 -26.56 0.87 20.67
CA PRO A 18 -25.71 0.12 19.75
C PRO A 18 -24.26 0.09 20.23
N LYS A 19 -23.77 -1.10 20.59
CA LYS A 19 -22.38 -1.32 21.03
C LYS A 19 -21.42 -0.84 19.94
N ASP A 20 -20.61 0.15 20.31
CA ASP A 20 -19.61 0.77 19.45
C ASP A 20 -18.61 -0.31 18.94
N PRO A 21 -18.34 -0.39 17.62
CA PRO A 21 -17.56 -1.50 17.06
C PRO A 21 -16.14 -1.53 17.64
N SER A 22 -15.62 -2.76 17.84
CA SER A 22 -14.27 -2.98 18.39
C SER A 22 -13.20 -2.27 17.55
N TRP A 23 -12.12 -1.85 18.21
CA TRP A 23 -11.11 -0.99 17.58
C TRP A 23 -10.31 -1.72 16.50
N GLU A 24 -10.06 -3.03 16.70
CA GLU A 24 -9.38 -3.91 15.76
C GLU A 24 -10.18 -3.98 14.47
N TYR A 25 -11.50 -4.02 14.57
CA TYR A 25 -12.35 -3.97 13.40
C TYR A 25 -12.23 -2.61 12.70
N ARG A 26 -12.22 -1.48 13.43
CA ARG A 26 -12.00 -0.15 12.81
C ARG A 26 -10.64 -0.05 12.11
N LEU A 27 -9.60 -0.68 12.68
CA LEU A 27 -8.22 -0.64 12.20
C LEU A 27 -7.84 -1.82 11.27
N ARG A 28 -8.77 -2.74 11.00
CA ARG A 28 -8.53 -3.98 10.23
C ARG A 28 -7.77 -3.81 8.93
N LYS A 29 -7.98 -2.71 8.21
CA LYS A 29 -7.29 -2.41 6.94
C LYS A 29 -5.80 -2.20 7.14
N TYR A 30 -5.41 -1.64 8.29
CA TYR A 30 -4.03 -1.34 8.66
C TYR A 30 -3.36 -2.55 9.32
N LEU A 31 -4.12 -3.31 10.11
CA LEU A 31 -3.67 -4.61 10.61
C LEU A 31 -3.35 -5.56 9.45
N LEU A 32 -4.22 -5.60 8.45
CA LEU A 32 -4.00 -6.38 7.24
C LEU A 32 -2.75 -5.91 6.50
N LEU A 33 -2.53 -4.61 6.38
CA LEU A 33 -1.35 -4.03 5.72
C LEU A 33 -0.06 -4.30 6.49
N LEU A 34 -0.10 -4.24 7.82
CA LEU A 34 1.03 -4.57 8.70
C LEU A 34 1.41 -6.05 8.56
N ALA A 35 0.46 -6.96 8.75
CA ALA A 35 0.71 -8.41 8.62
C ALA A 35 1.17 -8.78 7.20
N THR A 36 0.59 -8.13 6.19
CA THR A 36 1.02 -8.26 4.79
C THR A 36 2.50 -7.91 4.62
N LEU A 37 2.92 -6.78 5.18
CA LEU A 37 4.29 -6.31 5.07
C LEU A 37 5.27 -7.18 5.87
N VAL A 38 4.89 -7.57 7.08
CA VAL A 38 5.70 -8.47 7.92
C VAL A 38 5.92 -9.79 7.17
N ALA A 39 4.86 -10.38 6.60
CA ALA A 39 4.98 -11.57 5.76
C ALA A 39 5.94 -11.37 4.57
N THR A 40 5.92 -10.21 3.89
CA THR A 40 6.87 -9.92 2.80
C THR A 40 8.31 -9.95 3.28
N VAL A 41 8.63 -9.22 4.34
CA VAL A 41 10.03 -9.05 4.77
C VAL A 41 10.59 -10.31 5.40
N THR A 42 9.78 -11.08 6.12
CA THR A 42 10.19 -12.36 6.71
C THR A 42 10.36 -13.45 5.65
N TYR A 43 9.54 -13.44 4.59
CA TYR A 43 9.67 -14.35 3.46
C TYR A 43 10.99 -14.11 2.72
N GLY A 44 11.32 -12.85 2.41
CA GLY A 44 12.60 -12.50 1.77
C GLY A 44 13.81 -12.83 2.64
N ALA A 45 13.73 -12.55 3.95
CA ALA A 45 14.80 -12.83 4.91
C ALA A 45 15.06 -14.33 5.14
N ALA A 46 14.07 -15.20 4.90
CA ALA A 46 14.24 -16.64 5.01
C ALA A 46 15.13 -17.22 3.90
N PHE A 47 15.15 -16.57 2.73
CA PHE A 47 15.95 -17.01 1.58
C PHE A 47 17.31 -16.32 1.50
N ASN A 48 17.45 -15.18 2.17
CA ASN A 48 18.68 -14.41 2.30
C ASN A 48 19.00 -14.21 3.79
N PRO A 49 19.51 -15.25 4.47
CA PRO A 49 19.76 -15.20 5.90
C PRO A 49 20.84 -14.15 6.25
N PRO A 50 20.80 -13.60 7.47
CA PRO A 50 21.79 -12.63 7.94
C PRO A 50 23.18 -13.26 7.95
N GLY A 51 24.17 -12.50 7.50
CA GLY A 51 25.53 -13.02 7.31
C GLY A 51 25.76 -13.67 5.95
N GLY A 52 24.73 -13.83 5.12
CA GLY A 52 24.85 -14.47 3.82
C GLY A 52 24.91 -15.99 3.89
N VAL A 53 25.21 -16.59 2.75
CA VAL A 53 25.31 -18.04 2.56
C VAL A 53 26.67 -18.39 1.99
N TRP A 54 27.13 -19.60 2.28
CA TRP A 54 28.37 -20.13 1.71
C TRP A 54 28.25 -20.24 0.18
N GLN A 55 29.25 -19.76 -0.55
CA GLN A 55 29.27 -19.90 -2.01
C GLN A 55 29.88 -21.22 -2.47
N GLU A 56 30.78 -21.80 -1.66
CA GLU A 56 31.48 -23.05 -1.94
C GLU A 56 31.27 -24.06 -0.80
N GLY A 57 31.14 -25.33 -1.18
CA GLY A 57 31.08 -26.44 -0.23
C GLY A 57 32.47 -26.86 0.25
N ASP A 58 32.53 -27.36 1.48
CA ASP A 58 33.73 -27.98 2.06
C ASP A 58 33.33 -29.30 2.74
N PRO A 59 33.60 -30.46 2.10
CA PRO A 59 33.26 -31.77 2.65
C PRO A 59 33.91 -32.07 4.00
N SER A 60 35.08 -31.46 4.29
CA SER A 60 35.80 -31.68 5.53
C SER A 60 35.12 -31.05 6.76
N ARG A 61 34.29 -30.02 6.53
CA ARG A 61 33.56 -29.28 7.57
C ARG A 61 32.04 -29.50 7.52
N ASP A 62 31.56 -30.48 6.75
CA ASP A 62 30.13 -30.71 6.47
C ASP A 62 29.43 -29.42 5.96
N ARG A 63 30.16 -28.64 5.14
CA ARG A 63 29.68 -27.37 4.59
C ARG A 63 29.16 -27.59 3.18
N ILE A 64 27.93 -27.13 2.94
CA ILE A 64 27.28 -27.20 1.64
C ILE A 64 27.11 -25.77 1.10
N ALA A 65 27.35 -25.56 -0.19
CA ALA A 65 27.05 -24.26 -0.82
C ALA A 65 25.58 -23.90 -0.57
N GLY A 66 25.30 -22.65 -0.23
CA GLY A 66 23.96 -22.15 0.07
C GLY A 66 23.52 -22.32 1.51
N ASP A 67 24.29 -22.99 2.36
CA ASP A 67 24.04 -23.04 3.80
C ASP A 67 24.26 -21.65 4.44
N PRO A 68 23.43 -21.24 5.42
CA PRO A 68 23.63 -19.97 6.14
C PRO A 68 24.95 -19.94 6.90
N ILE A 69 25.80 -18.93 6.67
CA ILE A 69 27.12 -18.82 7.34
C ILE A 69 26.96 -18.66 8.87
N ILE A 70 25.89 -17.98 9.29
CA ILE A 70 25.56 -17.78 10.70
C ILE A 70 25.30 -19.10 11.44
N ARG A 71 24.91 -20.17 10.75
CA ARG A 71 24.70 -21.50 11.34
C ARG A 71 25.99 -22.08 11.91
N GLU A 72 27.08 -21.96 11.16
CA GLU A 72 28.40 -22.47 11.55
C GLU A 72 29.10 -21.52 12.54
N THR A 73 29.04 -20.22 12.28
CA THR A 73 29.73 -19.22 13.12
C THR A 73 29.05 -18.96 14.46
N SER A 74 27.71 -19.08 14.54
CA SER A 74 26.94 -18.89 15.77
C SER A 74 25.60 -19.62 15.72
N TYR A 75 25.64 -20.92 16.01
CA TYR A 75 24.46 -21.79 15.92
C TYR A 75 23.26 -21.32 16.76
N ALA A 76 23.49 -20.85 17.98
CA ALA A 76 22.41 -20.34 18.84
C ALA A 76 21.70 -19.13 18.22
N ARG A 77 22.47 -18.20 17.65
CA ARG A 77 21.95 -17.00 16.99
C ARG A 77 21.18 -17.33 15.72
N TYR A 78 21.68 -18.29 14.95
CA TYR A 78 20.97 -18.84 13.79
C TYR A 78 19.61 -19.41 14.18
N LEU A 79 19.54 -20.26 15.22
CA LEU A 79 18.27 -20.84 15.67
C LEU A 79 17.25 -19.79 16.11
N VAL A 80 17.69 -18.81 16.91
CA VAL A 80 16.80 -17.71 17.36
C VAL A 80 16.28 -16.93 16.16
N PHE A 81 17.17 -16.52 15.23
CA PHE A 81 16.75 -15.83 14.01
C PHE A 81 15.76 -16.68 13.19
N PHE A 82 16.11 -17.93 12.92
CA PHE A 82 15.35 -18.83 12.05
C PHE A 82 13.93 -19.08 12.60
N TYR A 83 13.82 -19.48 13.86
CA TYR A 83 12.52 -19.79 14.47
C TYR A 83 11.66 -18.54 14.65
N SER A 84 12.24 -17.41 15.08
CA SER A 84 11.49 -16.17 15.23
C SER A 84 11.04 -15.59 13.89
N ASN A 85 11.89 -15.61 12.84
CA ASN A 85 11.52 -15.15 11.51
C ASN A 85 10.41 -16.02 10.90
N ALA A 86 10.50 -17.35 11.04
CA ALA A 86 9.46 -18.27 10.59
C ALA A 86 8.15 -18.12 11.36
N THR A 87 8.22 -17.93 12.68
CA THR A 87 7.05 -17.66 13.51
C THR A 87 6.36 -16.38 13.04
N ALA A 88 7.11 -15.29 12.86
CA ALA A 88 6.59 -14.01 12.36
C ALA A 88 5.92 -14.17 10.99
N PHE A 89 6.54 -14.89 10.06
CA PHE A 89 5.92 -15.18 8.76
C PHE A 89 4.57 -15.90 8.90
N ALA A 90 4.52 -16.98 9.70
CA ALA A 90 3.31 -17.76 9.88
C ALA A 90 2.22 -17.02 10.66
N SER A 91 2.57 -16.29 11.74
CA SER A 91 1.64 -15.46 12.50
C SER A 91 1.04 -14.38 11.62
N SER A 92 1.84 -13.75 10.75
CA SER A 92 1.35 -12.78 9.78
C SER A 92 0.30 -13.36 8.82
N LEU A 93 0.51 -14.57 8.30
CA LEU A 93 -0.49 -15.26 7.46
C LEU A 93 -1.77 -15.57 8.25
N VAL A 94 -1.65 -16.00 9.51
CA VAL A 94 -2.79 -16.24 10.40
C VAL A 94 -3.54 -14.95 10.69
N VAL A 95 -2.85 -13.84 10.97
CA VAL A 95 -3.48 -12.50 11.16
C VAL A 95 -4.25 -12.09 9.92
N ILE A 96 -3.69 -12.29 8.71
CA ILE A 96 -4.38 -12.01 7.45
C ILE A 96 -5.69 -12.79 7.38
N VAL A 97 -5.67 -14.10 7.63
CA VAL A 97 -6.86 -14.96 7.60
C VAL A 97 -7.88 -14.55 8.68
N LEU A 98 -7.45 -14.33 9.92
CA LEU A 98 -8.31 -13.91 11.02
C LEU A 98 -8.98 -12.55 10.76
N VAL A 99 -8.25 -11.59 10.18
CA VAL A 99 -8.81 -10.28 9.79
C VAL A 99 -9.82 -10.41 8.65
N LEU A 100 -9.61 -11.34 7.70
CA LEU A 100 -10.57 -11.63 6.65
C LEU A 100 -11.86 -12.25 7.22
N ILE A 101 -11.75 -13.20 8.17
CA ILE A 101 -12.89 -13.79 8.88
C ILE A 101 -13.63 -12.74 9.71
N LEU A 102 -12.91 -11.95 10.51
CA LEU A 102 -13.46 -10.87 11.34
C LEU A 102 -14.26 -9.88 10.49
N SER A 103 -13.76 -9.56 9.30
CA SER A 103 -14.46 -8.67 8.37
C SER A 103 -15.80 -9.24 7.90
N ILE A 104 -15.89 -10.56 7.74
CA ILE A 104 -17.10 -11.25 7.28
C ILE A 104 -18.09 -11.41 8.45
N LEU A 105 -17.59 -11.71 9.64
CA LEU A 105 -18.39 -11.89 10.85
C LEU A 105 -19.10 -10.59 11.26
N HIS A 106 -18.39 -9.46 11.19
CA HIS A 106 -18.96 -8.16 11.55
C HIS A 106 -20.05 -7.69 10.58
N ASP A 107 -19.89 -7.92 9.27
CA ASP A 107 -20.88 -7.49 8.26
C ASP A 107 -22.26 -8.19 8.47
N ARG A 108 -22.38 -9.16 9.39
CA ARG A 108 -23.61 -9.94 9.63
C ARG A 108 -24.25 -9.80 11.03
N GLY A 109 -23.65 -9.03 11.93
CA GLY A 109 -24.31 -8.57 13.17
C GLY A 109 -24.76 -9.62 14.22
N GLY A 110 -24.42 -10.90 14.09
CA GLY A 110 -25.07 -11.97 14.89
C GLY A 110 -24.18 -12.94 15.70
N ILE A 111 -22.85 -12.83 15.64
CA ILE A 111 -21.92 -13.75 16.35
C ILE A 111 -21.02 -12.94 17.28
N SER A 112 -20.78 -13.43 18.50
CA SER A 112 -19.82 -12.83 19.43
C SER A 112 -18.44 -12.72 18.77
N LEU A 113 -17.98 -11.48 18.54
CA LEU A 113 -16.66 -11.21 17.96
C LEU A 113 -15.52 -11.42 18.98
N ALA A 114 -15.85 -11.56 20.27
CA ALA A 114 -14.88 -11.59 21.37
C ALA A 114 -13.80 -12.69 21.24
N PRO A 115 -14.10 -13.97 20.95
CA PRO A 115 -13.06 -15.01 20.85
C PRO A 115 -12.10 -14.77 19.68
N VAL A 116 -12.61 -14.39 18.51
CA VAL A 116 -11.78 -14.11 17.32
C VAL A 116 -10.88 -12.90 17.58
N LEU A 117 -11.40 -11.86 18.25
CA LEU A 117 -10.63 -10.67 18.62
C LEU A 117 -9.53 -10.99 19.64
N ALA A 118 -9.81 -11.84 20.64
CA ALA A 118 -8.81 -12.26 21.62
C ALA A 118 -7.65 -13.03 20.96
N ILE A 119 -7.98 -14.00 20.09
CA ILE A 119 -6.99 -14.75 19.31
C ILE A 119 -6.20 -13.80 18.41
N LEU A 120 -6.88 -12.88 17.70
CA LEU A 120 -6.22 -11.91 16.83
C LEU A 120 -5.20 -11.06 17.58
N ARG A 121 -5.54 -10.56 18.78
CA ARG A 121 -4.60 -9.78 19.62
C ARG A 121 -3.38 -10.60 20.02
N LEU A 122 -3.59 -11.83 20.47
CA LEU A 122 -2.50 -12.72 20.89
C LEU A 122 -1.54 -12.99 19.73
N VAL A 123 -2.08 -13.34 18.55
CA VAL A 123 -1.26 -13.61 17.37
C VAL A 123 -0.54 -12.36 16.89
N MET A 124 -1.16 -11.17 16.94
CA MET A 124 -0.48 -9.91 16.58
C MET A 124 0.69 -9.56 17.50
N VAL A 125 0.54 -9.78 18.82
CA VAL A 125 1.64 -9.55 19.77
C VAL A 125 2.76 -10.54 19.53
N LEU A 126 2.42 -11.82 19.32
CA LEU A 126 3.39 -12.85 18.95
C LEU A 126 4.13 -12.49 17.66
N ASP A 127 3.43 -11.98 16.66
CA ASP A 127 3.98 -11.55 15.36
C ASP A 127 5.02 -10.44 15.53
N LEU A 128 4.66 -9.37 16.24
CA LEU A 128 5.55 -8.24 16.49
C LEU A 128 6.77 -8.65 17.33
N LEU A 129 6.58 -9.41 18.41
CA LEU A 129 7.69 -9.90 19.24
C LEU A 129 8.63 -10.82 18.45
N SER A 130 8.07 -11.73 17.64
CA SER A 130 8.85 -12.63 16.79
C SER A 130 9.67 -11.84 15.76
N LEU A 131 9.09 -10.81 15.13
CA LEU A 131 9.80 -9.94 14.20
C LEU A 131 10.95 -9.19 14.89
N MET A 132 10.73 -8.69 16.10
CA MET A 132 11.74 -7.96 16.87
C MET A 132 12.91 -8.87 17.29
N VAL A 133 12.61 -10.08 17.77
CA VAL A 133 13.63 -11.06 18.14
C VAL A 133 14.41 -11.52 16.91
N ALA A 134 13.73 -11.76 15.78
CA ALA A 134 14.39 -12.07 14.52
C ALA A 134 15.32 -10.93 14.08
N TYR A 135 14.88 -9.68 14.16
CA TYR A 135 15.72 -8.53 13.82
C TYR A 135 16.95 -8.44 14.74
N ALA A 136 16.77 -8.53 16.06
CA ALA A 136 17.88 -8.48 17.01
C ALA A 136 18.89 -9.60 16.74
N ALA A 137 18.42 -10.85 16.67
CA ALA A 137 19.25 -12.00 16.35
C ALA A 137 19.93 -11.87 14.98
N GLY A 138 19.25 -11.38 13.95
CA GLY A 138 19.83 -11.25 12.61
C GLY A 138 20.81 -10.08 12.46
N THR A 139 20.75 -9.08 13.33
CA THR A 139 21.56 -7.86 13.19
C THR A 139 22.80 -7.76 14.07
N PHE A 140 22.93 -8.58 15.13
CA PHE A 140 24.10 -8.55 16.01
C PHE A 140 25.42 -8.78 15.25
N ARG A 141 26.35 -7.83 15.29
CA ARG A 141 27.66 -8.00 14.62
C ARG A 141 28.81 -7.98 15.61
N ASP A 142 28.66 -7.25 16.70
CA ASP A 142 29.64 -6.99 17.75
C ASP A 142 28.94 -6.88 19.09
N GLY A 143 29.71 -6.95 20.19
CA GLY A 143 29.19 -6.70 21.54
C GLY A 143 28.44 -5.37 21.65
N LEU A 144 28.98 -4.27 21.09
CA LEU A 144 28.33 -2.96 21.16
C LEU A 144 26.99 -2.90 20.40
N THR A 145 26.94 -3.44 19.19
CA THR A 145 25.70 -3.46 18.39
C THR A 145 24.66 -4.41 18.98
N ALA A 146 25.11 -5.50 19.60
CA ALA A 146 24.25 -6.42 20.35
C ALA A 146 23.66 -5.78 21.60
N ILE A 147 24.50 -5.12 22.43
CA ILE A 147 24.06 -4.40 23.63
C ILE A 147 23.05 -3.31 23.22
N TYR A 148 23.37 -2.51 22.21
CA TYR A 148 22.49 -1.45 21.74
C TYR A 148 21.11 -1.97 21.31
N SER A 149 21.07 -2.99 20.47
CA SER A 149 19.82 -3.61 20.01
C SER A 149 19.04 -4.30 21.14
N LEU A 150 19.72 -4.95 22.09
CA LEU A 150 19.09 -5.56 23.27
C LEU A 150 18.51 -4.51 24.21
N VAL A 151 19.23 -3.42 24.47
CA VAL A 151 18.75 -2.30 25.29
C VAL A 151 17.52 -1.67 24.65
N LEU A 152 17.54 -1.45 23.34
CA LEU A 152 16.37 -0.94 22.63
C LEU A 152 15.20 -1.92 22.67
N LEU A 153 15.43 -3.22 22.48
CA LEU A 153 14.39 -4.23 22.61
C LEU A 153 13.78 -4.27 24.02
N ALA A 154 14.64 -4.27 25.04
CA ALA A 154 14.23 -4.20 26.45
C ALA A 154 13.46 -2.91 26.74
N SER A 155 13.85 -1.78 26.14
CA SER A 155 13.13 -0.52 26.30
C SER A 155 11.71 -0.58 25.72
N VAL A 156 11.50 -1.27 24.60
CA VAL A 156 10.17 -1.47 24.01
C VAL A 156 9.33 -2.40 24.88
N VAL A 157 9.92 -3.50 25.37
CA VAL A 157 9.22 -4.43 26.28
C VAL A 157 8.86 -3.73 27.59
N ALA A 158 9.78 -2.95 28.16
CA ALA A 158 9.53 -2.15 29.35
C ALA A 158 8.45 -1.09 29.10
N TYR A 159 8.50 -0.39 27.96
CA TYR A 159 7.47 0.56 27.55
C TYR A 159 6.08 -0.11 27.46
N LEU A 160 6.00 -1.28 26.83
CA LEU A 160 4.77 -2.08 26.74
C LEU A 160 4.28 -2.54 28.12
N ALA A 161 5.18 -3.01 28.99
CA ALA A 161 4.84 -3.46 30.33
C ALA A 161 4.33 -2.30 31.20
N VAL A 162 5.01 -1.15 31.17
CA VAL A 162 4.59 0.08 31.85
C VAL A 162 3.24 0.54 31.33
N HIS A 163 3.00 0.54 30.03
CA HIS A 163 1.70 0.89 29.45
C HIS A 163 0.59 -0.09 29.85
N THR A 164 0.90 -1.38 29.91
CA THR A 164 -0.06 -2.42 30.33
C THR A 164 -0.40 -2.25 31.82
N LEU A 165 0.60 -2.01 32.67
CA LEU A 165 0.43 -1.73 34.10
C LEU A 165 -0.35 -0.44 34.34
N LEU A 166 -0.03 0.65 33.63
CA LEU A 166 -0.76 1.93 33.68
C LEU A 166 -2.22 1.78 33.23
N ALA A 167 -2.50 0.87 32.29
CA ALA A 167 -3.85 0.57 31.86
C ALA A 167 -4.67 -0.24 32.90
N SER A 168 -4.00 -0.94 33.83
CA SER A 168 -4.62 -1.72 34.91
C SER A 168 -5.07 -0.90 36.12
N PHE A 169 -4.66 0.37 36.25
CA PHE A 169 -5.10 1.25 37.34
C PHE A 169 -6.48 1.87 37.05
N PRO A 170 -7.39 1.93 38.05
CA PRO A 170 -8.71 2.55 37.91
C PRO A 170 -8.61 4.07 37.64
N ALA A 171 -9.53 4.60 36.84
CA ALA A 171 -9.50 5.91 36.19
C ALA A 171 -9.54 7.15 37.12
N SER A 172 -9.53 6.98 38.46
CA SER A 172 -9.61 8.09 39.42
C SER A 172 -8.30 8.85 39.64
N ASP A 173 -7.15 8.27 39.29
CA ASP A 173 -5.82 8.88 39.54
C ASP A 173 -5.11 9.44 38.29
N GLU A 174 -5.68 9.22 37.10
CA GLU A 174 -5.05 9.53 35.80
C GLU A 174 -4.79 11.05 35.63
N GLN A 175 -5.63 11.90 36.23
CA GLN A 175 -5.54 13.37 36.10
C GLN A 175 -4.45 14.02 36.99
N ARG A 176 -4.08 13.38 38.12
CA ARG A 176 -3.16 13.98 39.11
C ARG A 176 -1.70 13.63 38.83
N MET A 177 -1.46 12.48 38.19
CA MET A 177 -0.13 12.00 37.86
C MET A 177 0.42 12.62 36.57
N ASP A 178 -0.44 12.89 35.59
CA ASP A 178 -0.07 13.49 34.29
C ASP A 178 0.61 14.86 34.47
N ARG A 179 0.10 15.72 35.37
CA ARG A 179 0.75 17.02 35.70
C ARG A 179 2.17 16.89 36.24
N ARG A 180 2.44 15.87 37.06
CA ARG A 180 3.73 15.69 37.74
C ARG A 180 4.77 15.05 36.82
N ALA A 181 4.34 14.15 35.94
CA ALA A 181 5.17 13.55 34.89
C ALA A 181 5.52 14.56 33.79
N VAL A 182 4.54 15.36 33.34
CA VAL A 182 4.72 16.43 32.35
C VAL A 182 5.73 17.47 32.83
N ALA A 183 5.67 17.89 34.10
CA ALA A 183 6.62 18.85 34.66
C ALA A 183 8.06 18.31 34.68
N LYS A 184 8.26 17.02 34.94
CA LYS A 184 9.59 16.39 34.94
C LYS A 184 10.16 16.25 33.54
N VAL A 185 9.36 15.80 32.58
CA VAL A 185 9.81 15.62 31.19
C VAL A 185 10.01 16.97 30.49
N HIS A 186 9.17 17.98 30.74
CA HIS A 186 9.38 19.34 30.25
C HIS A 186 10.67 19.96 30.80
N LYS A 187 11.00 19.69 32.08
CA LYS A 187 12.26 20.14 32.70
C LYS A 187 13.49 19.47 32.08
N VAL A 188 13.40 18.19 31.72
CA VAL A 188 14.48 17.45 31.01
C VAL A 188 14.62 17.93 29.56
N LEU A 189 13.50 18.16 28.86
CA LEU A 189 13.48 18.64 27.49
C LEU A 189 14.03 20.08 27.37
N MET A 190 13.71 20.95 28.34
CA MET A 190 14.28 22.31 28.43
C MET A 190 15.77 22.29 28.78
N LEU A 191 16.23 21.33 29.61
CA LEU A 191 17.65 21.11 29.89
C LEU A 191 18.42 20.68 28.63
N LEU A 192 17.84 19.80 27.82
CA LEU A 192 18.44 19.36 26.55
C LEU A 192 18.42 20.47 25.49
N ALA A 193 17.38 21.30 25.44
CA ALA A 193 17.30 22.45 24.54
C ALA A 193 18.28 23.58 24.92
N SER A 194 18.59 23.73 26.22
CA SER A 194 19.54 24.72 26.71
C SER A 194 21.01 24.43 26.36
N LEU A 195 21.31 23.23 25.86
CA LEU A 195 22.65 22.84 25.39
C LEU A 195 22.93 23.30 23.93
N THR A 196 21.97 23.95 23.25
CA THR A 196 22.07 24.32 21.83
C THR A 196 21.73 25.78 21.49
N ALA A 197 21.57 26.67 22.47
CA ALA A 197 21.30 28.08 22.21
C ALA A 197 22.19 29.00 23.07
N PRO A 198 22.68 30.13 22.54
CA PRO A 198 23.48 31.07 23.31
C PRO A 198 22.59 31.80 24.33
N ALA A 199 23.18 32.10 25.49
CA ALA A 199 22.54 32.77 26.60
C ALA A 199 22.03 34.17 26.22
N ASP A 200 20.79 34.50 26.60
CA ASP A 200 20.34 35.89 26.68
C ASP A 200 19.65 36.17 28.02
N LYS A 201 19.89 37.37 28.54
CA LYS A 201 19.55 37.82 29.90
C LYS A 201 18.13 38.40 29.95
N GLY A 202 17.34 37.84 30.87
CA GLY A 202 16.42 38.50 31.81
C GLY A 202 15.51 39.65 31.36
N LYS A 203 14.20 39.51 31.70
CA LYS A 203 13.51 40.45 32.60
C LYS A 203 12.12 39.94 33.00
N ASP A 204 11.85 40.12 34.29
CA ASP A 204 10.66 39.76 35.04
C ASP A 204 9.41 40.57 34.66
N GLY A 205 8.23 40.04 35.00
CA GLY A 205 7.01 40.83 35.10
C GLY A 205 5.70 40.06 34.89
N ALA A 206 5.18 39.44 35.93
CA ALA A 206 3.76 39.10 36.04
C ALA A 206 2.91 40.39 36.18
N PRO A 207 1.59 40.33 35.91
CA PRO A 207 0.71 40.23 37.07
C PRO A 207 -0.47 39.25 36.92
N GLU A 208 -0.84 38.72 38.07
CA GLU A 208 -2.05 37.97 38.42
C GLU A 208 -3.34 38.72 38.10
N LYS A 209 -4.37 38.00 37.64
CA LYS A 209 -5.78 38.36 37.85
C LYS A 209 -6.58 37.13 38.30
N LYS A 210 -7.06 37.20 39.54
CA LYS A 210 -8.10 36.35 40.15
C LYS A 210 -9.48 36.75 39.63
N MET A 211 -10.34 35.78 39.30
CA MET A 211 -11.83 35.84 39.32
C MET A 211 -12.35 34.48 38.85
N ASP A 212 -13.48 33.93 39.28
CA ASP A 212 -14.13 33.77 40.58
C ASP A 212 -14.84 32.40 40.46
N LYS A 213 -15.06 31.69 41.57
CA LYS A 213 -15.77 30.41 41.57
C LYS A 213 -17.29 30.65 41.62
N GLY A 214 -18.03 30.05 40.69
CA GLY A 214 -19.48 29.84 40.81
C GLY A 214 -19.82 28.42 40.36
N GLU A 215 -20.52 27.69 41.22
CA GLU A 215 -20.94 26.29 41.08
C GLU A 215 -22.29 26.15 40.32
N ASP A 216 -22.56 24.90 39.92
CA ASP A 216 -23.81 24.27 39.47
C ASP A 216 -24.43 24.61 38.11
N GLU A 217 -24.46 23.61 37.21
CA GLU A 217 -25.71 22.98 36.73
C GLU A 217 -25.46 21.69 35.90
N SER A 218 -26.46 20.81 35.94
CA SER A 218 -26.58 19.39 35.52
C SER A 218 -26.14 18.97 34.10
N PRO A 219 -25.98 17.64 33.84
CA PRO A 219 -25.43 17.14 32.58
C PRO A 219 -26.48 17.14 31.46
N GLU A 220 -26.51 18.19 30.65
CA GLU A 220 -27.24 18.17 29.38
C GLU A 220 -26.53 17.28 28.35
N HIS A 221 -27.35 16.51 27.63
CA HIS A 221 -26.97 15.70 26.47
C HIS A 221 -26.35 16.58 25.37
N ALA A 222 -25.02 16.78 25.41
CA ALA A 222 -24.29 17.51 24.40
C ALA A 222 -24.20 16.70 23.09
N GLY A 223 -24.92 17.14 22.06
CA GLY A 223 -24.62 16.76 20.69
C GLY A 223 -23.21 17.25 20.31
N GLU A 224 -22.37 16.34 19.77
CA GLU A 224 -21.02 16.69 19.29
C GLU A 224 -21.08 17.88 18.31
N SER A 225 -20.39 18.98 18.62
CA SER A 225 -20.23 20.14 17.74
C SER A 225 -19.59 19.75 16.39
N GLU A 226 -20.01 20.37 15.28
CA GLU A 226 -19.43 20.10 13.95
C GLU A 226 -17.91 20.31 13.89
N ALA A 227 -17.38 21.26 14.67
CA ALA A 227 -15.95 21.51 14.78
C ALA A 227 -15.22 20.36 15.49
N GLU A 228 -15.82 19.79 16.52
CA GLU A 228 -15.29 18.65 17.28
C GLU A 228 -15.33 17.36 16.44
N ARG A 229 -16.38 17.19 15.63
CA ARG A 229 -16.51 16.10 14.66
C ARG A 229 -15.47 16.20 13.54
N ALA A 230 -15.18 17.41 13.07
CA ALA A 230 -14.15 17.68 12.08
C ALA A 230 -12.73 17.39 12.61
N ASP A 231 -12.45 17.76 13.87
CA ASP A 231 -11.17 17.52 14.54
C ASP A 231 -10.92 16.01 14.75
N LYS A 232 -11.92 15.28 15.26
CA LYS A 232 -11.90 13.81 15.41
C LYS A 232 -11.69 13.10 14.06
N SER A 233 -12.29 13.62 12.98
CA SER A 233 -12.09 13.12 11.62
C SER A 233 -10.68 13.38 11.09
N ALA A 234 -10.08 14.53 11.39
CA ALA A 234 -8.71 14.88 11.00
C ALA A 234 -7.68 14.01 11.72
N LEU A 235 -7.86 13.80 13.03
CA LEU A 235 -7.03 12.97 13.88
C LEU A 235 -7.06 11.49 13.43
N LEU A 236 -8.24 10.96 13.13
CA LEU A 236 -8.39 9.63 12.52
C LEU A 236 -7.70 9.53 11.16
N ARG A 237 -7.56 10.60 10.39
CA ARG A 237 -6.83 10.59 9.11
C ARG A 237 -5.33 10.62 9.32
N LEU A 238 -4.85 11.42 10.28
CA LEU A 238 -3.45 11.47 10.66
C LEU A 238 -2.98 10.09 11.16
N ARG A 239 -3.73 9.45 12.06
CA ARG A 239 -3.43 8.08 12.54
C ARG A 239 -3.19 7.09 11.39
N LYS A 240 -4.02 7.16 10.35
CA LYS A 240 -3.94 6.28 9.16
C LYS A 240 -2.68 6.52 8.34
N VAL A 241 -2.33 7.79 8.17
CA VAL A 241 -1.11 8.24 7.47
C VAL A 241 0.13 7.77 8.22
N LEU A 242 0.15 8.00 9.53
CA LEU A 242 1.28 7.66 10.39
C LEU A 242 1.51 6.15 10.49
N MET A 243 0.45 5.35 10.53
CA MET A 243 0.59 3.89 10.46
C MET A 243 1.24 3.47 9.14
N LEU A 244 0.80 4.01 8.00
CA LEU A 244 1.41 3.68 6.70
C LEU A 244 2.90 4.01 6.66
N LEU A 245 3.28 5.20 7.17
CA LEU A 245 4.67 5.63 7.26
C LEU A 245 5.50 4.71 8.18
N ALA A 246 4.96 4.39 9.36
CA ALA A 246 5.66 3.56 10.32
C ALA A 246 5.81 2.11 9.83
N THR A 247 4.75 1.53 9.26
CA THR A 247 4.78 0.22 8.65
C THR A 247 5.83 0.17 7.54
N PHE A 248 5.86 1.16 6.65
CA PHE A 248 6.94 1.30 5.67
C PHE A 248 8.34 1.32 6.29
N ALA A 249 8.57 2.18 7.29
CA ALA A 249 9.87 2.30 7.93
C ALA A 249 10.32 0.97 8.56
N VAL A 250 9.41 0.22 9.20
CA VAL A 250 9.67 -1.13 9.73
C VAL A 250 10.16 -2.06 8.63
N SER A 251 9.47 -2.14 7.47
CA SER A 251 9.93 -3.05 6.40
C SER A 251 11.33 -2.72 5.90
N VAL A 252 11.56 -1.45 5.58
CA VAL A 252 12.78 -1.01 4.93
C VAL A 252 13.97 -1.21 5.85
N THR A 253 13.81 -0.84 7.13
CA THR A 253 14.86 -0.99 8.14
C THR A 253 15.07 -2.43 8.56
N TYR A 254 14.04 -3.28 8.53
CA TYR A 254 14.18 -4.72 8.76
C TYR A 254 15.07 -5.37 7.70
N VAL A 255 14.71 -5.22 6.42
CA VAL A 255 15.46 -5.79 5.29
C VAL A 255 16.90 -5.27 5.28
N ALA A 256 17.08 -3.96 5.44
CA ALA A 256 18.40 -3.34 5.44
C ALA A 256 19.25 -3.67 6.67
N GLY A 257 18.63 -3.96 7.82
CA GLY A 257 19.37 -4.39 9.00
C GLY A 257 20.00 -5.78 8.81
N LEU A 258 19.23 -6.70 8.22
CA LEU A 258 19.65 -8.07 7.93
C LEU A 258 20.68 -8.14 6.80
N SER A 259 20.61 -7.23 5.82
CA SER A 259 21.53 -7.13 4.69
C SER A 259 22.48 -5.94 4.88
N ALA A 260 23.69 -6.20 5.38
CA ALA A 260 24.70 -5.17 5.56
C ALA A 260 24.97 -4.38 4.27
N PRO A 261 25.09 -3.03 4.32
CA PRO A 261 25.65 -2.32 3.19
C PRO A 261 27.06 -2.86 2.93
N GLY A 262 27.38 -3.12 1.67
CA GLY A 262 28.63 -3.77 1.29
C GLY A 262 28.65 -5.29 1.47
N GLY A 263 27.58 -5.94 1.90
CA GLY A 263 27.50 -7.40 1.98
C GLY A 263 28.31 -8.04 3.11
N PHE A 264 28.54 -9.35 2.98
CA PHE A 264 29.22 -10.19 3.96
C PHE A 264 30.35 -11.00 3.31
N TRP A 265 31.39 -11.28 4.09
CA TRP A 265 32.44 -12.22 3.70
C TRP A 265 31.89 -13.64 3.60
N ASP A 266 32.17 -14.33 2.50
CA ASP A 266 31.69 -15.69 2.22
C ASP A 266 32.80 -16.75 2.22
N ASN A 267 34.02 -16.38 2.57
CA ASN A 267 35.19 -17.26 2.67
C ASN A 267 36.03 -16.92 3.93
N ASP A 268 36.92 -17.82 4.30
CA ASP A 268 37.87 -17.69 5.42
C ASP A 268 39.26 -17.19 4.99
N GLY A 269 39.41 -16.74 3.73
CA GLY A 269 40.65 -16.20 3.18
C GLY A 269 40.98 -14.78 3.68
N GLY A 270 42.26 -14.40 3.64
CA GLY A 270 42.69 -13.01 3.83
C GLY A 270 42.61 -12.46 5.27
N GLY A 271 42.44 -13.30 6.29
CA GLY A 271 42.39 -12.88 7.70
C GLY A 271 41.04 -12.32 8.15
N HIS A 272 40.00 -12.42 7.31
CA HIS A 272 38.64 -12.01 7.62
C HIS A 272 37.80 -13.19 8.14
N ARG A 273 36.74 -12.89 8.91
CA ARG A 273 35.83 -13.91 9.43
C ARG A 273 34.59 -14.04 8.52
N PRO A 274 34.24 -15.24 8.06
CA PRO A 274 33.02 -15.50 7.30
C PRO A 274 31.77 -14.98 8.02
N GLY A 275 30.79 -14.48 7.26
CA GLY A 275 29.52 -13.95 7.76
C GLY A 275 29.63 -12.59 8.45
N ARG A 276 30.86 -12.04 8.58
CA ARG A 276 31.11 -10.68 9.05
C ARG A 276 30.86 -9.71 7.89
N ALA A 277 30.28 -8.55 8.20
CA ALA A 277 30.05 -7.51 7.19
C ALA A 277 31.38 -7.03 6.59
N ILE A 278 31.43 -6.83 5.27
CA ILE A 278 32.68 -6.52 4.55
C ILE A 278 33.30 -5.20 5.02
N LEU A 279 32.48 -4.18 5.25
CA LEU A 279 32.93 -2.85 5.66
C LEU A 279 33.51 -2.77 7.08
N LYS A 280 33.56 -3.88 7.81
CA LYS A 280 33.88 -3.92 9.23
C LYS A 280 35.37 -4.14 9.47
N GLY A 281 35.95 -3.33 10.34
CA GLY A 281 37.38 -3.40 10.70
C GLY A 281 38.34 -2.71 9.71
N GLY A 282 37.82 -2.04 8.68
CA GLY A 282 38.59 -1.25 7.71
C GLY A 282 38.21 0.24 7.72
N ARG A 283 38.55 0.95 6.63
CA ARG A 283 38.29 2.40 6.43
C ARG A 283 36.82 2.80 6.59
N HIS A 284 35.89 1.88 6.29
CA HIS A 284 34.45 2.14 6.30
C HIS A 284 33.73 1.71 7.60
N ASP A 285 34.47 1.27 8.63
CA ASP A 285 33.89 0.73 9.86
C ASP A 285 33.01 1.75 10.60
N ALA A 286 33.45 3.00 10.68
CA ALA A 286 32.68 4.09 11.29
C ALA A 286 31.33 4.33 10.56
N ARG A 287 31.32 4.21 9.23
CA ARG A 287 30.10 4.36 8.41
C ARG A 287 29.16 3.19 8.62
N LEU A 288 29.68 1.97 8.70
CA LEU A 288 28.87 0.78 9.01
C LEU A 288 28.22 0.88 10.39
N LYS A 289 28.95 1.35 11.41
CA LYS A 289 28.42 1.59 12.75
C LYS A 289 27.33 2.69 12.74
N ALA A 290 27.58 3.80 12.04
CA ALA A 290 26.59 4.87 11.90
C ALA A 290 25.31 4.37 11.20
N PHE A 291 25.44 3.65 10.08
CA PHE A 291 24.34 2.98 9.40
C PHE A 291 23.52 2.13 10.37
N PHE A 292 24.20 1.31 11.17
CA PHE A 292 23.54 0.41 12.10
C PHE A 292 22.72 1.15 13.15
N VAL A 293 23.33 2.13 13.82
CA VAL A 293 22.67 2.94 14.87
C VAL A 293 21.45 3.64 14.29
N PHE A 294 21.59 4.33 13.17
CA PHE A 294 20.48 5.05 12.53
C PHE A 294 19.36 4.09 12.06
N ASN A 295 19.71 2.97 11.43
CA ASN A 295 18.74 2.01 10.91
C ASN A 295 17.97 1.31 12.04
N THR A 296 18.65 0.87 13.10
CA THR A 296 18.01 0.24 14.26
C THR A 296 17.18 1.24 15.06
N THR A 297 17.63 2.48 15.20
CA THR A 297 16.82 3.55 15.81
C THR A 297 15.53 3.76 15.02
N ALA A 298 15.62 3.85 13.68
CA ALA A 298 14.45 4.02 12.83
C ALA A 298 13.50 2.81 12.90
N PHE A 299 14.02 1.58 12.95
CA PHE A 299 13.24 0.35 13.15
C PHE A 299 12.46 0.38 14.47
N VAL A 300 13.15 0.67 15.58
CA VAL A 300 12.52 0.65 16.91
C VAL A 300 11.54 1.81 17.09
N ALA A 301 11.90 3.01 16.66
CA ALA A 301 11.00 4.17 16.69
C ALA A 301 9.73 3.90 15.85
N SER A 302 9.86 3.26 14.69
CA SER A 302 8.69 2.94 13.86
C SER A 302 7.80 1.84 14.46
N LEU A 303 8.36 0.85 15.16
CA LEU A 303 7.57 -0.10 15.95
C LEU A 303 6.82 0.57 17.12
N LEU A 304 7.48 1.49 17.83
CA LEU A 304 6.84 2.27 18.89
C LEU A 304 5.70 3.12 18.34
N ILE A 305 5.88 3.75 17.17
CA ILE A 305 4.80 4.46 16.48
C ILE A 305 3.63 3.50 16.22
N ILE A 306 3.86 2.29 15.71
CA ILE A 306 2.78 1.31 15.46
C ILE A 306 2.06 0.94 16.75
N ILE A 307 2.80 0.63 17.82
CA ILE A 307 2.24 0.27 19.13
C ILE A 307 1.35 1.41 19.67
N ILE A 308 1.87 2.64 19.66
CA ILE A 308 1.14 3.85 20.07
C ILE A 308 -0.11 4.05 19.20
N LEU A 309 0.00 3.86 17.89
CA LEU A 309 -1.12 4.01 16.97
C LEU A 309 -2.12 2.83 17.02
N LEU A 310 -1.87 1.76 17.78
CA LEU A 310 -2.81 0.64 17.95
C LEU A 310 -3.60 0.69 19.27
N ASP A 311 -3.15 1.46 20.27
CA ASP A 311 -3.85 1.58 21.57
C ASP A 311 -5.22 2.32 21.46
N LYS A 312 -6.19 1.88 22.25
CA LYS A 312 -7.57 2.38 22.37
C LYS A 312 -7.68 3.59 23.31
N LYS A 313 -6.85 3.67 24.37
CA LYS A 313 -6.82 4.85 25.28
C LYS A 313 -6.19 6.09 24.62
N LEU A 314 -5.67 5.94 23.40
CA LEU A 314 -5.06 6.98 22.59
C LEU A 314 -6.06 7.85 21.80
N ALA A 315 -7.17 8.22 22.44
CA ALA A 315 -7.84 9.46 22.08
C ALA A 315 -6.87 10.58 22.46
N PHE A 316 -6.13 11.09 21.48
CA PHE A 316 -5.17 12.21 21.52
C PHE A 316 -5.40 13.14 22.73
N SER A 317 -4.84 12.77 23.89
CA SER A 317 -4.83 13.66 25.05
C SER A 317 -3.98 14.85 24.64
N LYS A 318 -4.59 16.04 24.67
CA LYS A 318 -4.33 17.13 23.73
C LYS A 318 -2.87 17.61 23.61
N ASN A 319 -1.97 17.35 24.58
CA ASN A 319 -0.68 18.06 24.61
C ASN A 319 0.62 17.23 24.78
N PHE A 320 0.65 16.08 25.48
CA PHE A 320 1.94 15.41 25.80
C PHE A 320 2.29 14.26 24.85
N ARG A 321 1.34 13.36 24.57
CA ARG A 321 1.57 12.17 23.71
C ARG A 321 1.59 12.49 22.21
N SER A 322 1.05 13.63 21.80
CA SER A 322 1.16 14.12 20.42
C SER A 322 2.60 14.52 20.09
N VAL A 323 3.26 15.22 21.01
CA VAL A 323 4.68 15.59 20.91
C VAL A 323 5.55 14.34 20.84
N GLU A 324 5.32 13.37 21.72
CA GLU A 324 6.05 12.09 21.72
C GLU A 324 5.95 11.35 20.37
N LEU A 325 4.75 11.27 19.79
CA LEU A 325 4.53 10.67 18.46
C LEU A 325 5.28 11.43 17.36
N TYR A 326 5.26 12.76 17.36
CA TYR A 326 6.02 13.58 16.40
C TYR A 326 7.53 13.45 16.58
N VAL A 327 8.01 13.31 17.82
CA VAL A 327 9.41 13.03 18.13
C VAL A 327 9.82 11.69 17.52
N PHE A 328 9.04 10.61 17.72
CA PHE A 328 9.35 9.32 17.10
C PHE A 328 9.32 9.38 15.57
N ILE A 329 8.38 10.12 14.97
CA ILE A 329 8.35 10.30 13.50
C ILE A 329 9.61 11.02 13.01
N ALA A 330 10.01 12.10 13.69
CA ALA A 330 11.23 12.82 13.35
C ALA A 330 12.47 11.91 13.49
N VAL A 331 12.56 11.16 14.58
CA VAL A 331 13.63 10.18 14.83
C VAL A 331 13.65 9.10 13.74
N THR A 332 12.49 8.57 13.32
CA THR A 332 12.40 7.60 12.22
C THR A 332 12.89 8.17 10.90
N LEU A 333 12.46 9.38 10.53
CA LEU A 333 12.84 10.01 9.25
C LEU A 333 14.33 10.40 9.23
N ILE A 334 14.85 10.97 10.32
CA ILE A 334 16.28 11.28 10.47
C ILE A 334 17.10 9.98 10.45
N GLY A 335 16.64 8.94 11.14
CA GLY A 335 17.27 7.62 11.12
C GLY A 335 17.29 6.99 9.73
N LEU A 336 16.22 7.11 8.95
CA LEU A 336 16.20 6.64 7.55
C LEU A 336 17.21 7.41 6.68
N VAL A 337 17.24 8.74 6.75
CA VAL A 337 18.18 9.55 5.94
C VAL A 337 19.63 9.30 6.38
N GLY A 338 19.88 9.24 7.68
CA GLY A 338 21.21 8.97 8.24
C GLY A 338 21.71 7.58 7.89
N ALA A 339 20.85 6.56 7.98
CA ALA A 339 21.18 5.21 7.55
C ALA A 339 21.45 5.16 6.05
N TYR A 340 20.59 5.76 5.22
CA TYR A 340 20.82 5.81 3.77
C TYR A 340 22.15 6.46 3.42
N SER A 341 22.45 7.63 3.99
CA SER A 341 23.70 8.37 3.77
C SER A 341 24.93 7.55 4.18
N ALA A 342 24.91 6.94 5.37
CA ALA A 342 26.02 6.14 5.87
C ALA A 342 26.20 4.82 5.11
N GLY A 343 25.11 4.18 4.68
CA GLY A 343 25.14 2.88 4.02
C GLY A 343 25.43 2.94 2.51
N SER A 344 24.91 3.95 1.81
CA SER A 344 25.05 4.08 0.34
C SER A 344 26.36 4.73 -0.10
N CYS A 345 26.98 5.57 0.75
CA CYS A 345 28.16 6.34 0.39
C CYS A 345 29.45 5.63 0.80
N ARG A 346 30.43 5.57 -0.11
CA ARG A 346 31.81 5.14 0.19
C ARG A 346 32.80 6.29 0.36
N GLN A 347 32.54 7.42 -0.32
CA GLN A 347 33.43 8.59 -0.35
C GLN A 347 32.85 9.74 0.47
N ILE A 348 33.67 10.75 0.78
CA ILE A 348 33.24 11.94 1.53
C ILE A 348 32.34 12.80 0.63
N ASP A 349 32.72 12.99 -0.63
CA ASP A 349 31.97 13.80 -1.60
C ASP A 349 30.54 13.28 -1.81
N THR A 350 30.36 11.96 -1.90
CA THR A 350 29.04 11.34 -2.02
C THR A 350 28.20 11.52 -0.74
N THR A 351 28.83 11.47 0.44
CA THR A 351 28.15 11.78 1.71
C THR A 351 27.74 13.25 1.81
N ILE A 352 28.62 14.18 1.40
CA ILE A 352 28.31 15.62 1.33
C ILE A 352 27.14 15.83 0.37
N TYR A 353 27.17 15.21 -0.80
CA TYR A 353 26.07 15.27 -1.76
C TYR A 353 24.75 14.85 -1.12
N VAL A 354 24.65 13.63 -0.59
CA VAL A 354 23.40 13.09 -0.02
C VAL A 354 22.88 13.96 1.14
N ASN A 355 23.77 14.42 2.03
CA ASN A 355 23.37 15.27 3.16
C ASN A 355 22.94 16.67 2.71
N SER A 356 23.65 17.28 1.75
CA SER A 356 23.30 18.60 1.19
C SER A 356 21.99 18.57 0.39
N LEU A 357 21.63 17.40 -0.16
CA LEU A 357 20.44 17.20 -0.97
C LEU A 357 19.16 17.47 -0.18
N VAL A 358 19.14 17.20 1.13
CA VAL A 358 18.00 17.54 1.99
C VAL A 358 17.73 19.05 1.95
N GLY A 359 18.78 19.86 2.14
CA GLY A 359 18.70 21.32 2.05
C GLY A 359 18.40 21.80 0.63
N ALA A 360 19.02 21.20 -0.39
CA ALA A 360 18.82 21.57 -1.78
C ALA A 360 17.39 21.29 -2.27
N VAL A 361 16.80 20.15 -1.90
CA VAL A 361 15.41 19.80 -2.24
C VAL A 361 14.44 20.74 -1.55
N ILE A 362 14.66 21.07 -0.27
CA ILE A 362 13.86 22.08 0.43
C ILE A 362 13.98 23.44 -0.26
N GLY A 363 15.20 23.86 -0.60
CA GLY A 363 15.46 25.10 -1.34
C GLY A 363 14.77 25.12 -2.72
N PHE A 364 14.87 24.03 -3.49
CA PHE A 364 14.17 23.89 -4.77
C PHE A 364 12.65 24.00 -4.60
N ILE A 365 12.10 23.37 -3.57
CA ILE A 365 10.67 23.46 -3.25
C ILE A 365 10.29 24.90 -2.90
N LEU A 366 11.11 25.63 -2.13
CA LEU A 366 10.92 27.05 -1.81
C LEU A 366 11.04 27.97 -3.05
N VAL A 367 11.93 27.66 -3.98
CA VAL A 367 12.07 28.39 -5.26
C VAL A 367 10.87 28.12 -6.16
N GLN A 368 10.44 26.86 -6.32
CA GLN A 368 9.22 26.50 -7.05
C GLN A 368 8.00 27.19 -6.45
N ALA A 369 7.92 27.18 -5.12
CA ALA A 369 6.98 27.95 -4.34
C ALA A 369 6.99 29.45 -4.72
N ALA A 370 8.17 30.08 -4.71
CA ALA A 370 8.33 31.49 -5.07
C ALA A 370 7.93 31.75 -6.53
N ILE A 371 8.33 30.90 -7.49
CA ILE A 371 7.98 31.01 -8.91
C ILE A 371 6.47 30.90 -9.10
N VAL A 372 5.80 29.92 -8.50
CA VAL A 372 4.33 29.79 -8.65
C VAL A 372 3.62 30.98 -7.99
N LYS A 373 4.14 31.50 -6.87
CA LYS A 373 3.58 32.70 -6.22
C LYS A 373 3.78 33.94 -7.09
N PHE A 374 5.00 34.17 -7.57
CA PHE A 374 5.38 35.30 -8.42
C PHE A 374 4.69 35.25 -9.78
N CYS A 375 4.65 34.09 -10.45
CA CYS A 375 3.90 33.93 -11.70
C CYS A 375 2.39 34.12 -11.46
N LYS A 376 1.83 33.66 -10.34
CA LYS A 376 0.43 33.92 -10.02
C LYS A 376 0.20 35.42 -9.81
N ASP A 377 1.05 36.10 -9.05
CA ASP A 377 0.92 37.53 -8.78
C ASP A 377 1.19 38.37 -10.05
N ALA A 378 2.17 38.00 -10.88
CA ALA A 378 2.47 38.63 -12.16
C ALA A 378 1.35 38.44 -13.19
N ILE A 379 0.77 37.24 -13.27
CA ILE A 379 -0.42 37.01 -14.11
C ILE A 379 -1.59 37.82 -13.52
N THR A 380 -1.83 37.83 -12.19
CA THR A 380 -2.98 38.53 -11.56
C THR A 380 -2.87 40.05 -11.68
N ASN A 381 -1.65 40.57 -11.67
CA ASN A 381 -1.34 41.99 -11.81
C ASN A 381 -1.16 42.42 -13.27
N SER A 382 -1.09 41.48 -14.22
CA SER A 382 -1.08 41.80 -15.64
C SER A 382 -2.36 42.55 -16.01
N CYS A 383 -2.22 43.62 -16.80
CA CYS A 383 -3.35 44.41 -17.32
C CYS A 383 -4.35 43.50 -18.07
N LEU A 384 -3.85 42.43 -18.67
CA LEU A 384 -4.61 41.41 -19.39
C LEU A 384 -5.59 40.64 -18.49
N TRP A 385 -5.20 40.21 -17.27
CA TRP A 385 -6.12 39.50 -16.36
C TRP A 385 -7.14 40.47 -15.73
N LYS A 386 -6.79 41.73 -15.51
CA LYS A 386 -7.78 42.76 -15.11
C LYS A 386 -8.84 42.99 -16.20
N GLN A 387 -8.46 42.94 -17.48
CA GLN A 387 -9.38 43.00 -18.62
C GLN A 387 -10.25 41.74 -18.72
N LEU A 388 -9.65 40.54 -18.65
CA LEU A 388 -10.38 39.25 -18.68
C LEU A 388 -11.38 39.09 -17.52
N LYS A 389 -11.03 39.59 -16.33
CA LYS A 389 -11.93 39.59 -15.17
C LYS A 389 -13.12 40.53 -15.40
N ARG A 390 -12.89 41.73 -15.95
CA ARG A 390 -13.96 42.67 -16.34
C ARG A 390 -14.89 42.10 -17.41
N ILE A 391 -14.35 41.36 -18.38
CA ILE A 391 -15.14 40.71 -19.44
C ILE A 391 -15.96 39.56 -18.85
N ARG A 392 -15.37 38.71 -18.02
CA ARG A 392 -16.10 37.63 -17.32
C ARG A 392 -17.21 38.17 -16.43
N ASP A 393 -16.95 39.24 -15.69
CA ASP A 393 -17.94 39.82 -14.77
C ASP A 393 -19.06 40.55 -15.55
N LYS A 394 -18.76 41.15 -16.72
CA LYS A 394 -19.77 41.66 -17.68
C LYS A 394 -20.58 40.56 -18.36
N VAL A 395 -19.94 39.46 -18.75
CA VAL A 395 -20.61 38.30 -19.36
C VAL A 395 -21.47 37.57 -18.33
N SER A 396 -21.02 37.46 -17.08
CA SER A 396 -21.82 36.89 -15.97
C SER A 396 -23.01 37.77 -15.61
N GLY A 397 -22.87 39.11 -15.65
CA GLY A 397 -23.99 40.04 -15.49
C GLY A 397 -24.99 39.99 -16.65
N CYS A 398 -24.50 39.77 -17.88
CA CYS A 398 -25.34 39.60 -19.06
C CYS A 398 -26.06 38.25 -19.08
N LEU A 399 -25.43 37.16 -18.62
CA LEU A 399 -26.06 35.84 -18.51
C LEU A 399 -27.13 35.79 -17.41
N CYS A 400 -26.94 36.47 -16.28
CA CYS A 400 -27.99 36.58 -15.25
C CYS A 400 -29.22 37.37 -15.74
N GLY A 401 -29.06 38.32 -16.67
CA GLY A 401 -30.18 39.05 -17.27
C GLY A 401 -30.90 38.28 -18.39
N THR A 402 -30.28 37.23 -18.94
CA THR A 402 -30.85 36.45 -20.06
C THR A 402 -31.52 35.14 -19.58
N GLU A 403 -31.14 34.64 -18.39
CA GLU A 403 -31.81 33.46 -17.79
C GLU A 403 -33.24 33.73 -17.28
N GLN A 404 -33.67 34.99 -17.21
CA GLN A 404 -35.03 35.33 -16.75
C GLN A 404 -36.04 35.60 -17.89
N SER A 405 -35.61 35.64 -19.16
CA SER A 405 -36.49 35.94 -20.30
C SER A 405 -36.61 34.81 -21.33
N CYS A 406 -35.78 33.75 -21.27
CA CYS A 406 -35.85 32.62 -22.20
C CYS A 406 -36.33 31.31 -21.58
N LEU A 407 -36.78 31.34 -20.31
CA LEU A 407 -37.33 30.19 -19.60
C LEU A 407 -38.86 30.28 -19.39
N GLU A 408 -39.60 30.87 -20.33
CA GLU A 408 -41.08 30.92 -20.27
C GLU A 408 -41.79 30.36 -21.51
N GLN A 409 -41.09 29.85 -22.51
CA GLN A 409 -41.74 29.41 -23.76
C GLN A 409 -41.28 28.04 -24.30
N SER A 410 -40.91 27.12 -23.40
CA SER A 410 -40.72 25.71 -23.77
C SER A 410 -41.01 24.76 -22.61
N THR A 411 -42.16 24.93 -21.93
CA THR A 411 -42.81 23.84 -21.19
C THR A 411 -44.32 24.07 -21.13
N GLN A 412 -45.03 23.78 -22.22
CA GLN A 412 -46.43 23.37 -22.14
C GLN A 412 -46.63 22.12 -23.00
N ARG A 413 -46.01 21.02 -22.55
CA ARG A 413 -46.51 19.65 -22.70
C ARG A 413 -45.68 18.73 -21.81
N GLN A 414 -46.19 18.49 -20.60
CA GLN A 414 -45.87 17.29 -19.83
C GLN A 414 -46.23 16.05 -20.68
N PRO A 415 -45.45 14.98 -20.55
CA PRO A 415 -45.83 13.97 -19.56
C PRO A 415 -44.74 13.75 -18.52
N ASN A 416 -45.19 13.58 -17.28
CA ASN A 416 -44.38 13.23 -16.10
C ASN A 416 -43.35 12.13 -16.40
N THR A 417 -42.07 12.36 -16.05
CA THR A 417 -41.18 11.33 -15.48
C THR A 417 -39.86 11.92 -14.95
N GLY A 418 -39.66 11.84 -13.63
CA GLY A 418 -38.45 11.28 -13.04
C GLY A 418 -37.15 12.09 -13.01
N ASN A 419 -36.94 12.79 -11.90
CA ASN A 419 -35.70 13.39 -11.39
C ASN A 419 -34.50 12.40 -11.27
N SER A 420 -33.87 11.99 -12.37
CA SER A 420 -32.87 10.89 -12.39
C SER A 420 -31.47 11.25 -12.93
N ASN A 421 -31.31 12.38 -13.66
CA ASN A 421 -30.05 12.68 -14.37
C ASN A 421 -28.88 13.18 -13.50
N GLY A 422 -29.16 13.71 -12.30
CA GLY A 422 -28.09 14.10 -11.34
C GLY A 422 -27.40 12.90 -10.69
N SER A 423 -28.17 11.84 -10.41
CA SER A 423 -27.69 10.59 -9.79
C SER A 423 -26.72 9.81 -10.70
N ALA A 424 -27.04 9.71 -12.00
CA ALA A 424 -26.26 8.94 -12.96
C ALA A 424 -24.86 9.51 -13.21
N LYS A 425 -24.73 10.82 -13.41
CA LYS A 425 -23.41 11.49 -13.57
C LYS A 425 -22.54 11.35 -12.32
N GLN A 426 -23.15 11.39 -11.13
CA GLN A 426 -22.44 11.28 -9.86
C GLN A 426 -22.00 9.83 -9.57
N GLN A 427 -22.79 8.83 -9.96
CA GLN A 427 -22.41 7.42 -9.92
C GLN A 427 -21.25 7.09 -10.88
N VAL A 428 -21.31 7.53 -12.13
CA VAL A 428 -20.25 7.28 -13.13
C VAL A 428 -18.91 7.88 -12.67
N HIS A 429 -18.92 9.11 -12.14
CA HIS A 429 -17.73 9.75 -11.60
C HIS A 429 -17.13 8.98 -10.41
N GLN A 430 -17.96 8.40 -9.54
CA GLN A 430 -17.47 7.58 -8.41
C GLN A 430 -16.87 6.25 -8.86
N VAL A 431 -17.43 5.60 -9.89
CA VAL A 431 -16.87 4.36 -10.45
C VAL A 431 -15.49 4.62 -11.07
N LEU A 432 -15.35 5.73 -11.79
CA LEU A 432 -14.10 6.13 -12.43
C LEU A 432 -12.98 6.43 -11.42
N GLU A 433 -13.26 7.14 -10.33
CA GLU A 433 -12.26 7.41 -9.28
C GLU A 433 -11.80 6.12 -8.57
N ARG A 434 -12.69 5.14 -8.39
CA ARG A 434 -12.34 3.85 -7.78
C ARG A 434 -11.41 3.05 -8.67
N ALA A 435 -11.71 2.94 -9.96
CA ALA A 435 -10.83 2.27 -10.93
C ALA A 435 -9.43 2.89 -10.93
N ARG A 436 -9.35 4.23 -11.04
CA ARG A 436 -8.08 4.98 -10.98
C ARG A 436 -7.22 4.63 -9.77
N SER A 437 -7.80 4.56 -8.58
CA SER A 437 -7.03 4.22 -7.36
C SER A 437 -6.43 2.81 -7.36
N LEU A 438 -7.09 1.84 -8.01
CA LEU A 438 -6.63 0.45 -8.06
C LEU A 438 -5.56 0.27 -9.13
N VAL A 439 -5.78 0.82 -10.32
CA VAL A 439 -4.79 0.81 -11.41
C VAL A 439 -3.48 1.40 -10.93
N LEU A 440 -3.58 2.50 -10.19
CA LEU A 440 -2.43 3.20 -9.68
C LEU A 440 -1.67 2.39 -8.64
N LEU A 441 -2.37 1.70 -7.75
CA LEU A 441 -1.75 0.82 -6.77
C LEU A 441 -1.02 -0.35 -7.46
N LEU A 442 -1.62 -0.93 -8.49
CA LEU A 442 -0.99 -1.98 -9.30
C LEU A 442 0.26 -1.47 -10.02
N ALA A 443 0.17 -0.34 -10.73
CA ALA A 443 1.28 0.25 -11.47
C ALA A 443 2.43 0.68 -10.54
N THR A 444 2.10 1.21 -9.35
CA THR A 444 3.08 1.57 -8.31
C THR A 444 3.84 0.31 -7.87
N LEU A 445 3.11 -0.77 -7.58
CA LEU A 445 3.70 -2.05 -7.19
C LEU A 445 4.57 -2.68 -8.29
N ALA A 446 4.07 -2.72 -9.52
CA ALA A 446 4.76 -3.29 -10.67
C ALA A 446 6.04 -2.51 -10.99
N ALA A 447 6.01 -1.17 -10.92
CA ALA A 447 7.22 -0.34 -10.98
C ALA A 447 8.23 -0.72 -9.89
N ALA A 448 7.78 -0.99 -8.66
CA ALA A 448 8.67 -1.33 -7.56
C ALA A 448 9.41 -2.66 -7.76
N ILE A 449 8.68 -3.72 -8.13
CA ILE A 449 9.27 -5.05 -8.29
C ILE A 449 10.16 -5.14 -9.52
N THR A 450 9.79 -4.47 -10.61
CA THR A 450 10.58 -4.44 -11.85
C THR A 450 11.83 -3.58 -11.71
N TYR A 451 11.77 -2.50 -10.93
CA TYR A 451 12.94 -1.69 -10.57
C TYR A 451 13.99 -2.55 -9.85
N GLN A 452 13.59 -3.27 -8.79
CA GLN A 452 14.50 -4.15 -8.05
C GLN A 452 15.06 -5.27 -8.93
N ALA A 453 14.20 -5.94 -9.70
CA ALA A 453 14.60 -7.04 -10.58
C ALA A 453 15.55 -6.59 -11.71
N GLY A 454 15.42 -5.36 -12.19
CA GLY A 454 16.31 -4.82 -13.22
C GLY A 454 17.71 -4.46 -12.70
N LEU A 455 17.82 -4.07 -11.42
CA LEU A 455 19.12 -3.78 -10.78
C LEU A 455 19.83 -5.05 -10.31
N ASN A 456 19.06 -6.06 -9.90
CA ASN A 456 19.51 -7.38 -9.46
C ASN A 456 18.98 -8.48 -10.41
N PRO A 457 19.65 -8.69 -11.56
CA PRO A 457 19.16 -9.61 -12.58
C PRO A 457 19.20 -11.07 -12.12
N PRO A 458 18.32 -11.93 -12.66
CA PRO A 458 18.31 -13.36 -12.37
C PRO A 458 19.60 -14.02 -12.86
N GLY A 459 20.02 -15.08 -12.16
CA GLY A 459 21.28 -15.78 -12.37
C GLY A 459 22.45 -15.18 -11.58
N GLY A 460 22.27 -14.04 -10.91
CA GLY A 460 23.35 -13.41 -10.16
C GLY A 460 24.34 -12.64 -11.04
N LEU A 461 25.45 -12.23 -10.44
CA LEU A 461 26.44 -11.34 -11.02
C LEU A 461 27.83 -11.97 -10.89
N TRP A 462 28.68 -11.80 -11.91
CA TRP A 462 30.07 -12.22 -11.84
C TRP A 462 30.81 -11.42 -10.78
N GLN A 463 31.52 -12.10 -9.87
CA GLN A 463 32.34 -11.43 -8.85
C GLN A 463 33.73 -11.03 -9.37
N ARG A 464 34.27 -11.76 -10.34
CA ARG A 464 35.60 -11.50 -10.93
C ARG A 464 35.51 -11.38 -12.45
N ALA A 465 36.47 -10.66 -13.03
CA ALA A 465 36.61 -10.55 -14.47
C ALA A 465 37.22 -11.83 -15.05
N ASP A 466 36.81 -12.19 -16.27
CA ASP A 466 37.41 -13.30 -17.01
C ASP A 466 38.81 -12.93 -17.49
N ALA A 467 39.78 -13.84 -17.37
CA ALA A 467 41.13 -13.64 -17.89
C ALA A 467 41.14 -13.44 -19.42
N GLY A 468 40.18 -14.04 -20.13
CA GLY A 468 39.96 -13.89 -21.57
C GLY A 468 39.13 -12.67 -21.97
N GLY A 469 38.72 -11.81 -21.02
CA GLY A 469 38.00 -10.56 -21.31
C GLY A 469 36.55 -10.72 -21.80
N ARG A 470 35.95 -11.92 -21.69
CA ARG A 470 34.56 -12.17 -22.15
C ARG A 470 33.51 -11.46 -21.30
N TYR A 471 33.80 -11.22 -20.03
CA TYR A 471 32.93 -10.53 -19.08
C TYR A 471 33.74 -9.84 -17.99
N MET A 472 33.16 -8.80 -17.40
CA MET A 472 33.75 -8.07 -16.28
C MET A 472 33.00 -8.38 -14.98
N ALA A 473 33.65 -8.12 -13.84
CA ALA A 473 32.96 -8.16 -12.56
C ALA A 473 31.74 -7.23 -12.56
N GLY A 474 30.65 -7.70 -11.96
CA GLY A 474 29.35 -7.04 -11.94
C GLY A 474 28.52 -7.23 -13.21
N ASP A 475 28.99 -7.97 -14.22
CA ASP A 475 28.14 -8.36 -15.35
C ASP A 475 27.17 -9.49 -14.96
N PRO A 476 25.94 -9.54 -15.49
CA PRO A 476 24.98 -10.58 -15.19
C PRO A 476 25.44 -11.94 -15.72
N ILE A 477 25.40 -12.97 -14.88
CA ILE A 477 25.82 -14.33 -15.29
C ILE A 477 24.90 -14.86 -16.39
N LEU A 478 23.60 -14.61 -16.28
CA LEU A 478 22.64 -15.04 -17.30
C LEU A 478 22.89 -14.39 -18.68
N LEU A 479 23.49 -13.19 -18.72
CA LEU A 479 23.83 -12.54 -19.98
C LEU A 479 24.95 -13.29 -20.71
N THR A 480 25.89 -13.89 -19.99
CA THR A 480 27.02 -14.64 -20.58
C THR A 480 26.66 -16.09 -20.86
N THR A 481 25.88 -16.74 -19.98
CA THR A 481 25.52 -18.16 -20.14
C THR A 481 24.34 -18.37 -21.10
N ASN A 482 23.33 -17.50 -21.06
CA ASN A 482 22.18 -17.55 -21.97
C ASN A 482 21.71 -16.15 -22.40
N PRO A 483 22.39 -15.51 -23.36
CA PRO A 483 22.12 -14.13 -23.76
C PRO A 483 20.71 -13.93 -24.33
N LYS A 484 20.12 -14.96 -24.98
CA LYS A 484 18.76 -14.88 -25.51
C LYS A 484 17.74 -14.74 -24.37
N ARG A 485 17.88 -15.55 -23.32
CA ARG A 485 17.00 -15.50 -22.16
C ARG A 485 17.18 -14.22 -21.36
N TYR A 486 18.42 -13.81 -21.09
CA TYR A 486 18.67 -12.54 -20.41
C TYR A 486 18.00 -11.37 -21.15
N LYS A 487 18.14 -11.31 -22.48
CA LYS A 487 17.49 -10.27 -23.30
C LYS A 487 15.97 -10.32 -23.17
N ALA A 488 15.36 -11.51 -23.21
CA ALA A 488 13.92 -11.66 -23.02
C ALA A 488 13.47 -11.14 -21.64
N PHE A 489 14.14 -11.57 -20.57
CA PHE A 489 13.91 -11.06 -19.22
C PHE A 489 14.03 -9.52 -19.16
N TYR A 490 15.17 -8.99 -19.64
CA TYR A 490 15.48 -7.57 -19.56
C TYR A 490 14.46 -6.70 -20.30
N TYR A 491 14.07 -7.09 -21.52
CA TYR A 491 13.09 -6.32 -22.29
C TYR A 491 11.69 -6.41 -21.68
N CYS A 492 11.22 -7.60 -21.31
CA CYS A 492 9.92 -7.76 -20.65
C CYS A 492 9.85 -6.98 -19.33
N ASN A 493 10.89 -7.05 -18.49
CA ASN A 493 10.98 -6.33 -17.23
C ASN A 493 10.99 -4.81 -17.43
N SER A 494 11.78 -4.33 -18.40
CA SER A 494 11.87 -2.89 -18.70
C SER A 494 10.57 -2.34 -19.29
N VAL A 495 9.90 -3.11 -20.14
CA VAL A 495 8.58 -2.75 -20.67
C VAL A 495 7.56 -2.67 -19.53
N ALA A 496 7.54 -3.62 -18.60
CA ALA A 496 6.66 -3.56 -17.43
C ALA A 496 6.96 -2.35 -16.54
N PHE A 497 8.23 -2.09 -16.23
CA PHE A 497 8.65 -0.90 -15.47
C PHE A 497 8.18 0.41 -16.13
N VAL A 498 8.42 0.57 -17.42
CA VAL A 498 8.06 1.78 -18.17
C VAL A 498 6.54 1.91 -18.30
N ALA A 499 5.83 0.83 -18.64
CA ALA A 499 4.37 0.81 -18.74
C ALA A 499 3.72 1.16 -17.39
N SER A 500 4.28 0.67 -16.29
CA SER A 500 3.89 1.04 -14.92
C SER A 500 4.05 2.54 -14.65
N LEU A 501 5.20 3.14 -15.01
CA LEU A 501 5.38 4.59 -14.86
C LEU A 501 4.41 5.40 -15.72
N VAL A 502 4.20 4.98 -16.98
CA VAL A 502 3.22 5.59 -17.87
C VAL A 502 1.81 5.47 -17.30
N ALA A 503 1.42 4.32 -16.74
CA ALA A 503 0.12 4.14 -16.09
C ALA A 503 -0.04 5.05 -14.86
N ILE A 504 0.99 5.18 -14.02
CA ILE A 504 1.00 6.11 -12.87
C ILE A 504 0.73 7.55 -13.33
N VAL A 505 1.37 7.95 -14.43
CA VAL A 505 1.25 9.29 -15.01
C VAL A 505 -0.12 9.51 -15.65
N LEU A 506 -0.58 8.57 -16.46
CA LEU A 506 -1.89 8.60 -17.09
C LEU A 506 -2.98 8.78 -16.03
N VAL A 507 -3.00 7.94 -14.99
CA VAL A 507 -4.02 8.05 -13.92
C VAL A 507 -4.11 9.46 -13.29
N ARG A 508 -3.05 10.27 -13.37
CA ARG A 508 -3.00 11.63 -12.83
C ARG A 508 -3.60 12.68 -13.75
N MET A 509 -3.70 12.38 -15.04
CA MET A 509 -4.20 13.29 -16.08
C MET A 509 -5.72 13.22 -16.18
N LYS A 510 -6.36 14.38 -16.34
CA LYS A 510 -7.83 14.50 -16.43
C LYS A 510 -8.34 14.59 -17.87
N THR A 511 -7.48 14.78 -18.87
CA THR A 511 -7.84 15.38 -20.17
C THR A 511 -7.66 14.50 -21.41
N LEU A 512 -6.95 13.37 -21.35
CA LEU A 512 -6.76 12.48 -22.52
C LEU A 512 -7.83 11.39 -22.56
N HIS A 513 -8.18 10.87 -23.74
CA HIS A 513 -9.04 9.70 -23.95
C HIS A 513 -8.44 8.46 -23.22
N HIS A 514 -8.72 8.38 -21.92
CA HIS A 514 -7.90 7.67 -20.94
C HIS A 514 -8.10 6.16 -20.91
N HIS A 515 -9.24 5.68 -21.37
CA HIS A 515 -9.64 4.30 -21.13
C HIS A 515 -8.77 3.33 -21.92
N ASN A 516 -8.65 3.53 -23.23
CA ASN A 516 -7.92 2.59 -24.09
C ASN A 516 -6.40 2.61 -23.82
N ALA A 517 -5.81 3.79 -23.60
CA ALA A 517 -4.38 3.90 -23.34
C ALA A 517 -3.99 3.36 -21.95
N LEU A 518 -4.82 3.60 -20.92
CA LEU A 518 -4.56 3.08 -19.59
C LEU A 518 -4.74 1.56 -19.53
N GLU A 519 -5.78 1.03 -20.17
CA GLU A 519 -6.01 -0.42 -20.28
C GLU A 519 -4.86 -1.09 -21.05
N ALA A 520 -4.40 -0.51 -22.16
CA ALA A 520 -3.25 -1.01 -22.89
C ALA A 520 -1.96 -1.00 -22.04
N ALA A 521 -1.69 0.09 -21.31
CA ALA A 521 -0.54 0.17 -20.42
C ALA A 521 -0.58 -0.89 -19.31
N MET A 522 -1.75 -1.15 -18.72
CA MET A 522 -1.92 -2.19 -17.70
C MET A 522 -1.76 -3.60 -18.24
N ILE A 523 -2.31 -3.90 -19.42
CA ILE A 523 -2.16 -5.21 -20.06
C ILE A 523 -0.69 -5.44 -20.41
N LEU A 524 -0.04 -4.42 -20.98
CA LEU A 524 1.37 -4.47 -21.34
C LEU A 524 2.25 -4.68 -20.09
N ASP A 525 1.92 -4.03 -18.98
CA ASP A 525 2.59 -4.21 -17.68
C ASP A 525 2.48 -5.66 -17.18
N LEU A 526 1.26 -6.21 -17.13
CA LEU A 526 1.03 -7.58 -16.67
C LEU A 526 1.67 -8.64 -17.58
N LEU A 527 1.61 -8.45 -18.91
CA LEU A 527 2.29 -9.33 -19.87
C LEU A 527 3.81 -9.23 -19.74
N GLY A 528 4.34 -8.03 -19.53
CA GLY A 528 5.76 -7.81 -19.25
C GLY A 528 6.21 -8.51 -17.98
N LEU A 529 5.41 -8.46 -16.91
CA LEU A 529 5.70 -9.19 -15.66
C LEU A 529 5.70 -10.71 -15.86
N ILE A 530 4.70 -11.27 -16.56
CA ILE A 530 4.63 -12.72 -16.84
C ILE A 530 5.84 -13.15 -17.68
N GLY A 531 6.17 -12.41 -18.75
CA GLY A 531 7.30 -12.70 -19.61
C GLY A 531 8.64 -12.59 -18.89
N ALA A 532 8.82 -11.57 -18.06
CA ALA A 532 10.01 -11.41 -17.23
C ALA A 532 10.13 -12.55 -16.21
N TYR A 533 9.04 -12.92 -15.54
CA TYR A 533 9.04 -14.04 -14.59
C TYR A 533 9.41 -15.36 -15.28
N ALA A 534 8.78 -15.68 -16.40
CA ALA A 534 9.06 -16.92 -17.14
C ALA A 534 10.50 -16.96 -17.68
N ALA A 535 11.00 -15.84 -18.20
CA ALA A 535 12.37 -15.77 -18.69
C ALA A 535 13.41 -15.75 -17.56
N GLY A 536 13.11 -15.16 -16.41
CA GLY A 536 14.07 -15.00 -15.32
C GLY A 536 14.11 -16.16 -14.31
N SER A 537 12.98 -16.81 -14.04
CA SER A 537 12.89 -17.88 -13.03
C SER A 537 13.27 -19.26 -13.57
N CYS A 538 13.05 -19.50 -14.87
CA CYS A 538 13.21 -20.81 -15.50
C CYS A 538 14.65 -21.08 -15.98
N ARG A 539 15.05 -22.36 -15.93
CA ARG A 539 16.44 -22.80 -16.22
C ARG A 539 16.64 -23.34 -17.62
N ASP A 540 15.57 -23.81 -18.24
CA ASP A 540 15.57 -24.40 -19.57
C ASP A 540 14.28 -24.01 -20.30
N VAL A 541 14.25 -24.23 -21.61
CA VAL A 541 13.11 -23.80 -22.43
C VAL A 541 11.85 -24.56 -22.01
N ASN A 542 11.95 -25.82 -21.57
CA ASN A 542 10.79 -26.59 -21.16
C ASN A 542 10.18 -26.02 -19.89
N THR A 543 10.95 -25.74 -18.83
CA THR A 543 10.40 -25.10 -17.62
C THR A 543 9.80 -23.72 -17.91
N SER A 544 10.36 -22.98 -18.88
CA SER A 544 9.80 -21.71 -19.36
C SER A 544 8.43 -21.92 -20.03
N ILE A 545 8.32 -22.94 -20.89
CA ILE A 545 7.05 -23.34 -21.52
C ILE A 545 6.05 -23.79 -20.45
N HIS A 546 6.47 -24.55 -19.44
CA HIS A 546 5.58 -25.02 -18.37
C HIS A 546 5.06 -23.86 -17.53
N ALA A 547 5.91 -22.87 -17.21
CA ALA A 547 5.49 -21.67 -16.50
C ALA A 547 4.47 -20.85 -17.32
N MET A 548 4.70 -20.69 -18.64
CA MET A 548 3.76 -20.01 -19.54
C MET A 548 2.47 -20.79 -19.75
N ALA A 549 2.54 -22.11 -19.88
CA ALA A 549 1.39 -22.99 -19.99
C ALA A 549 0.55 -22.95 -18.71
N LEU A 550 1.20 -22.92 -17.54
CA LEU A 550 0.53 -22.72 -16.25
C LEU A 550 -0.19 -21.36 -16.19
N ALA A 551 0.44 -20.29 -16.68
CA ALA A 551 -0.20 -18.97 -16.78
C ALA A 551 -1.48 -19.05 -17.64
N GLY A 552 -1.37 -19.65 -18.83
CA GLY A 552 -2.50 -19.87 -19.75
C GLY A 552 -3.60 -20.72 -19.12
N ALA A 553 -3.25 -21.84 -18.49
CA ALA A 553 -4.19 -22.75 -17.85
C ALA A 553 -4.95 -22.08 -16.70
N VAL A 554 -4.27 -21.29 -15.87
CA VAL A 554 -4.92 -20.52 -14.79
C VAL A 554 -5.86 -19.47 -15.36
N LEU A 555 -5.45 -18.74 -16.40
CA LEU A 555 -6.32 -17.76 -17.06
C LEU A 555 -7.55 -18.42 -17.69
N VAL A 556 -7.37 -19.55 -18.38
CA VAL A 556 -8.46 -20.33 -18.98
C VAL A 556 -9.39 -20.87 -17.89
N TYR A 557 -8.86 -21.44 -16.81
CA TYR A 557 -9.66 -21.91 -15.66
C TYR A 557 -10.55 -20.79 -15.10
N VAL A 558 -9.98 -19.60 -14.93
CA VAL A 558 -10.69 -18.41 -14.46
C VAL A 558 -11.79 -18.01 -15.46
N VAL A 559 -11.50 -17.96 -16.75
CA VAL A 559 -12.49 -17.63 -17.80
C VAL A 559 -13.60 -18.68 -17.87
N ILE A 560 -13.28 -19.97 -17.78
CA ILE A 560 -14.26 -21.06 -17.77
C ILE A 560 -15.18 -20.95 -16.54
N HIS A 561 -14.63 -20.73 -15.35
CA HIS A 561 -15.43 -20.52 -14.14
C HIS A 561 -16.32 -19.27 -14.23
N LEU A 562 -15.87 -18.22 -14.92
CA LEU A 562 -16.66 -17.03 -15.19
C LEU A 562 -17.82 -17.34 -16.16
N VAL A 563 -17.54 -17.99 -17.29
CA VAL A 563 -18.50 -18.23 -18.38
C VAL A 563 -19.52 -19.32 -18.06
N LEU A 564 -19.09 -20.47 -17.53
CA LEU A 564 -19.98 -21.60 -17.25
C LEU A 564 -21.02 -21.28 -16.18
N VAL A 565 -20.69 -20.41 -15.22
CA VAL A 565 -21.61 -20.06 -14.14
C VAL A 565 -22.49 -18.87 -14.51
N ASP A 566 -22.01 -17.91 -15.31
CA ASP A 566 -22.86 -16.84 -15.87
C ASP A 566 -24.01 -17.42 -16.72
N ARG A 567 -23.74 -18.50 -17.47
CA ARG A 567 -24.76 -19.25 -18.23
C ARG A 567 -25.80 -19.94 -17.33
N LYS A 568 -25.43 -20.35 -16.11
CA LYS A 568 -26.34 -21.01 -15.15
C LYS A 568 -27.25 -20.00 -14.44
N ASP A 569 -26.75 -18.80 -14.16
CA ASP A 569 -27.55 -17.68 -13.63
C ASP A 569 -28.50 -17.09 -14.69
N GLY A 570 -28.11 -17.09 -15.97
CA GLY A 570 -28.97 -16.68 -17.08
C GLY A 570 -30.23 -17.55 -17.25
N SER A 571 -30.12 -18.87 -17.02
CA SER A 571 -31.26 -19.79 -17.11
C SER A 571 -32.23 -19.69 -15.93
N THR A 572 -31.82 -19.11 -14.80
CA THR A 572 -32.65 -18.99 -13.58
C THR A 572 -33.31 -17.61 -13.47
N ARG A 573 -33.04 -16.70 -14.42
CA ARG A 573 -33.58 -15.33 -14.46
C ARG A 573 -34.98 -15.22 -15.07
N GLY A 574 -35.57 -16.36 -15.45
CA GLY A 574 -36.89 -16.41 -16.08
C GLY A 574 -38.08 -16.25 -15.15
N GLN A 575 -37.93 -16.25 -13.81
CA GLN A 575 -39.13 -16.35 -12.96
C GLN A 575 -39.02 -15.91 -11.48
N ASP A 576 -38.19 -14.92 -11.14
CA ASP A 576 -38.25 -14.32 -9.80
C ASP A 576 -38.28 -12.78 -9.88
N GLN A 577 -39.42 -12.24 -9.42
CA GLN A 577 -39.81 -10.83 -9.36
C GLN A 577 -38.80 -9.92 -8.64
N ALA A 578 -38.85 -8.65 -9.05
CA ALA A 578 -38.21 -7.45 -8.49
C ALA A 578 -37.70 -7.61 -7.04
N SER A 579 -36.38 -7.74 -6.87
CA SER A 579 -35.72 -7.48 -5.58
C SER A 579 -35.77 -5.98 -5.28
N PRO A 580 -35.99 -5.56 -4.03
CA PRO A 580 -35.96 -4.16 -3.65
C PRO A 580 -34.58 -3.55 -3.96
N GLU A 581 -34.55 -2.38 -4.61
CA GLU A 581 -33.33 -1.70 -5.08
C GLU A 581 -32.26 -1.53 -3.98
N ASN A 582 -32.71 -1.36 -2.73
CA ASN A 582 -31.85 -1.22 -1.56
C ASN A 582 -31.02 -2.50 -1.25
N GLU A 583 -31.55 -3.69 -1.51
CA GLU A 583 -30.83 -4.95 -1.28
C GLU A 583 -29.72 -5.20 -2.30
N GLU A 584 -29.93 -4.81 -3.56
CA GLU A 584 -28.90 -4.92 -4.60
C GLU A 584 -27.75 -3.94 -4.35
N GLU A 585 -28.07 -2.73 -3.90
CA GLU A 585 -27.08 -1.73 -3.57
C GLU A 585 -26.21 -2.16 -2.38
N GLU A 586 -26.81 -2.75 -1.34
CA GLU A 586 -26.08 -3.28 -0.18
C GLU A 586 -25.18 -4.46 -0.57
N LYS A 587 -25.68 -5.40 -1.37
CA LYS A 587 -24.88 -6.51 -1.93
C LYS A 587 -23.71 -5.96 -2.73
N ALA A 588 -23.93 -4.99 -3.62
CA ALA A 588 -22.86 -4.37 -4.40
C ALA A 588 -21.80 -3.69 -3.52
N LYS A 589 -22.21 -3.00 -2.43
CA LYS A 589 -21.30 -2.41 -1.44
C LYS A 589 -20.45 -3.49 -0.74
N GLN A 590 -21.03 -4.63 -0.39
CA GLN A 590 -20.30 -5.76 0.23
C GLN A 590 -19.30 -6.41 -0.75
N LEU A 591 -19.69 -6.61 -2.01
CA LEU A 591 -18.80 -7.15 -3.05
C LEU A 591 -17.58 -6.24 -3.28
N GLU A 592 -17.79 -4.93 -3.35
CA GLU A 592 -16.72 -3.95 -3.50
C GLU A 592 -15.77 -3.94 -2.27
N LYS A 593 -16.29 -4.13 -1.05
CA LYS A 593 -15.46 -4.31 0.15
C LYS A 593 -14.62 -5.58 0.06
N ARG A 594 -15.17 -6.70 -0.44
CA ARG A 594 -14.45 -7.97 -0.62
C ARG A 594 -13.36 -7.85 -1.69
N ARG A 595 -13.71 -7.30 -2.85
CA ARG A 595 -12.79 -7.01 -3.97
C ARG A 595 -11.52 -6.31 -3.52
N LYS A 596 -11.64 -5.22 -2.74
CA LYS A 596 -10.50 -4.44 -2.25
C LYS A 596 -9.55 -5.24 -1.36
N ARG A 597 -10.07 -6.18 -0.56
CA ARG A 597 -9.25 -7.01 0.32
C ARG A 597 -8.51 -8.10 -0.46
N LEU A 598 -9.22 -8.77 -1.36
CA LEU A 598 -8.64 -9.81 -2.21
C LEU A 598 -7.58 -9.24 -3.15
N LEU A 599 -7.80 -8.02 -3.67
CA LEU A 599 -6.82 -7.37 -4.52
C LEU A 599 -5.53 -7.07 -3.76
N LEU A 600 -5.62 -6.57 -2.51
CA LEU A 600 -4.44 -6.32 -1.69
C LEU A 600 -3.63 -7.61 -1.46
N PHE A 601 -4.32 -8.73 -1.20
CA PHE A 601 -3.68 -10.02 -1.03
C PHE A 601 -3.03 -10.52 -2.33
N ALA A 602 -3.73 -10.44 -3.46
CA ALA A 602 -3.19 -10.87 -4.74
C ALA A 602 -1.96 -10.04 -5.15
N ILE A 603 -2.00 -8.73 -4.91
CA ILE A 603 -0.87 -7.82 -5.11
C ILE A 603 0.32 -8.23 -4.24
N LEU A 604 0.10 -8.50 -2.96
CA LEU A 604 1.13 -9.01 -2.06
C LEU A 604 1.75 -10.30 -2.57
N ALA A 605 0.91 -11.31 -2.80
CA ALA A 605 1.32 -12.63 -3.22
C ALA A 605 2.14 -12.55 -4.52
N ALA A 606 1.67 -11.79 -5.51
CA ALA A 606 2.39 -11.55 -6.75
C ALA A 606 3.78 -10.94 -6.52
N THR A 607 3.92 -9.94 -5.63
CA THR A 607 5.24 -9.33 -5.37
C THR A 607 6.23 -10.29 -4.73
N ILE A 608 5.78 -11.03 -3.70
CA ILE A 608 6.63 -11.95 -2.96
C ILE A 608 7.12 -13.05 -3.90
N THR A 609 6.21 -13.63 -4.67
CA THR A 609 6.55 -14.75 -5.57
C THR A 609 7.36 -14.30 -6.77
N TYR A 610 7.14 -13.07 -7.27
CA TYR A 610 7.95 -12.53 -8.36
C TYR A 610 9.41 -12.39 -7.94
N GLN A 611 9.67 -11.75 -6.79
CA GLN A 611 11.03 -11.58 -6.29
C GLN A 611 11.71 -12.91 -5.99
N ALA A 612 11.01 -13.83 -5.30
CA ALA A 612 11.58 -15.13 -4.96
C ALA A 612 11.75 -16.08 -6.15
N GLY A 613 10.96 -15.92 -7.22
CA GLY A 613 11.18 -16.68 -8.45
C GLY A 613 12.44 -16.21 -9.20
N LEU A 614 12.73 -14.90 -9.17
CA LEU A 614 13.93 -14.32 -9.79
C LEU A 614 15.18 -14.46 -8.91
N THR A 615 15.02 -14.60 -7.60
CA THR A 615 16.09 -14.83 -6.62
C THR A 615 15.73 -16.04 -5.76
N PRO A 616 16.05 -17.26 -6.25
CA PRO A 616 15.67 -18.48 -5.55
C PRO A 616 16.41 -18.60 -4.20
N PRO A 617 15.93 -19.47 -3.29
CA PRO A 617 16.55 -19.68 -1.99
C PRO A 617 18.02 -20.04 -2.13
N SER A 618 18.84 -19.47 -1.23
CA SER A 618 20.31 -19.61 -1.23
C SER A 618 21.04 -19.02 -2.44
N GLY A 619 20.34 -18.29 -3.31
CA GLY A 619 20.96 -17.58 -4.43
C GLY A 619 21.43 -18.49 -5.57
N PHE A 620 22.53 -18.10 -6.21
CA PHE A 620 23.04 -18.72 -7.44
C PHE A 620 24.50 -19.15 -7.28
N LEU A 621 24.89 -20.21 -7.98
CA LEU A 621 26.28 -20.62 -8.09
C LEU A 621 27.07 -19.59 -8.90
N LEU A 622 28.31 -19.31 -8.47
CA LEU A 622 29.16 -18.26 -9.06
C LEU A 622 30.31 -18.79 -9.93
N LYS A 623 30.52 -20.11 -9.95
CA LYS A 623 31.58 -20.77 -10.70
C LYS A 623 31.00 -21.94 -11.51
N ASP A 624 31.65 -22.23 -12.62
CA ASP A 624 31.39 -23.44 -13.39
C ASP A 624 32.11 -24.62 -12.73
N ASP A 625 31.42 -25.76 -12.58
CA ASP A 625 32.03 -27.01 -12.14
C ASP A 625 31.90 -28.06 -13.25
N GLN A 626 33.03 -28.34 -13.91
CA GLN A 626 33.11 -29.31 -15.00
C GLN A 626 32.98 -30.76 -14.52
N ALA A 627 33.26 -31.05 -13.24
CA ALA A 627 33.19 -32.41 -12.70
C ALA A 627 31.75 -32.88 -12.45
N THR A 628 30.87 -31.94 -12.08
CA THR A 628 29.45 -32.20 -11.80
C THR A 628 28.53 -31.75 -12.94
N GLY A 629 29.06 -31.04 -13.94
CA GLY A 629 28.30 -30.52 -15.09
C GLY A 629 27.44 -29.30 -14.75
N HIS A 630 27.80 -28.54 -13.72
CA HIS A 630 27.00 -27.40 -13.23
C HIS A 630 27.55 -26.07 -13.74
N LEU A 631 26.65 -25.17 -14.11
CA LEU A 631 26.97 -23.88 -14.72
C LEU A 631 26.74 -22.74 -13.72
N ALA A 632 27.58 -21.72 -13.79
CA ALA A 632 27.36 -20.48 -13.06
C ALA A 632 25.97 -19.91 -13.39
N GLY A 633 25.28 -19.44 -12.36
CA GLY A 633 23.93 -18.89 -12.45
C GLY A 633 22.80 -19.90 -12.21
N ASP A 634 23.11 -21.17 -11.96
CA ASP A 634 22.13 -22.15 -11.48
C ASP A 634 21.78 -21.91 -10.00
N PRO A 635 20.52 -22.21 -9.55
CA PRO A 635 20.12 -22.04 -8.17
C PRO A 635 20.88 -23.01 -7.29
N VAL A 636 21.40 -22.53 -6.17
CA VAL A 636 22.13 -23.39 -5.23
C VAL A 636 21.23 -24.50 -4.67
N LEU A 637 19.96 -24.20 -4.36
CA LEU A 637 19.01 -25.20 -3.85
C LEU A 637 18.70 -26.31 -4.88
N LEU A 638 18.74 -26.01 -6.18
CA LEU A 638 18.51 -27.01 -7.24
C LEU A 638 19.63 -28.05 -7.24
N ASN A 639 20.87 -27.61 -7.02
CA ASN A 639 22.04 -28.46 -6.96
C ASN A 639 21.97 -29.45 -5.79
N ASN A 640 21.75 -28.93 -4.58
CA ASN A 640 21.85 -29.75 -3.37
C ASN A 640 20.59 -30.58 -3.12
N TYR A 641 19.41 -30.02 -3.41
CA TYR A 641 18.12 -30.62 -3.08
C TYR A 641 17.11 -30.43 -4.22
N PRO A 642 17.27 -31.12 -5.37
CA PRO A 642 16.46 -30.90 -6.57
C PRO A 642 14.96 -31.09 -6.34
N ARG A 643 14.56 -32.06 -5.49
CA ARG A 643 13.15 -32.25 -5.13
C ARG A 643 12.56 -31.07 -4.36
N ARG A 644 13.33 -30.47 -3.45
CA ARG A 644 12.90 -29.29 -2.67
C ARG A 644 12.82 -28.06 -3.57
N TYR A 645 13.83 -27.85 -4.42
CA TYR A 645 13.79 -26.78 -5.40
C TYR A 645 12.59 -26.92 -6.35
N THR A 646 12.32 -28.13 -6.83
CA THR A 646 11.17 -28.40 -7.71
C THR A 646 9.85 -28.05 -7.02
N ALA A 647 9.66 -28.47 -5.76
CA ALA A 647 8.50 -28.10 -4.97
C ALA A 647 8.39 -26.57 -4.78
N PHE A 648 9.50 -25.91 -4.40
CA PHE A 648 9.57 -24.46 -4.27
C PHE A 648 9.16 -23.76 -5.57
N PHE A 649 9.77 -24.13 -6.70
CA PHE A 649 9.57 -23.50 -8.01
C PHE A 649 8.11 -23.60 -8.46
N TYR A 650 7.49 -24.78 -8.38
CA TYR A 650 6.09 -24.95 -8.79
C TYR A 650 5.13 -24.27 -7.83
N CYS A 651 5.29 -24.41 -6.50
CA CYS A 651 4.46 -23.72 -5.52
C CYS A 651 4.55 -22.20 -5.68
N ASN A 652 5.75 -21.65 -5.84
CA ASN A 652 5.95 -20.22 -6.05
C ASN A 652 5.31 -19.74 -7.36
N SER A 653 5.49 -20.49 -8.46
CA SER A 653 4.93 -20.15 -9.77
C SER A 653 3.41 -20.23 -9.81
N VAL A 654 2.81 -21.25 -9.21
CA VAL A 654 1.35 -21.38 -9.07
C VAL A 654 0.80 -20.19 -8.30
N SER A 655 1.43 -19.82 -7.17
CA SER A 655 1.02 -18.66 -6.40
C SER A 655 1.11 -17.35 -7.21
N PHE A 656 2.22 -17.14 -7.94
CA PHE A 656 2.39 -15.96 -8.80
C PHE A 656 1.28 -15.88 -9.86
N MET A 657 1.04 -16.97 -10.59
CA MET A 657 0.05 -17.00 -11.67
C MET A 657 -1.39 -16.84 -11.16
N LEU A 658 -1.74 -17.50 -10.05
CA LEU A 658 -3.04 -17.31 -9.39
C LEU A 658 -3.22 -15.85 -8.96
N SER A 659 -2.18 -15.22 -8.44
CA SER A 659 -2.20 -13.83 -8.00
C SER A 659 -2.37 -12.84 -9.15
N ILE A 660 -1.68 -13.04 -10.27
CA ILE A 660 -1.87 -12.23 -11.48
C ILE A 660 -3.27 -12.43 -12.06
N ALA A 661 -3.78 -13.67 -12.10
CA ALA A 661 -5.14 -13.94 -12.56
C ALA A 661 -6.19 -13.28 -11.66
N LEU A 662 -6.00 -13.32 -10.32
CA LEU A 662 -6.84 -12.59 -9.37
C LEU A 662 -6.81 -11.08 -9.65
N ILE A 663 -5.63 -10.50 -9.88
CA ILE A 663 -5.49 -9.07 -10.21
C ILE A 663 -6.29 -8.74 -11.48
N ILE A 664 -6.15 -9.51 -12.56
CA ILE A 664 -6.85 -9.29 -13.83
C ILE A 664 -8.38 -9.30 -13.63
N VAL A 665 -8.90 -10.31 -12.93
CA VAL A 665 -10.34 -10.42 -12.64
C VAL A 665 -10.82 -9.29 -11.74
N LEU A 666 -10.06 -8.94 -10.71
CA LEU A 666 -10.43 -7.94 -9.72
C LEU A 666 -10.31 -6.50 -10.25
N VAL A 667 -9.47 -6.26 -11.25
CA VAL A 667 -9.37 -4.96 -11.92
C VAL A 667 -10.60 -4.71 -12.79
N ASN A 668 -11.08 -5.71 -13.52
CA ASN A 668 -12.21 -5.56 -14.44
C ASN A 668 -13.58 -5.58 -13.72
N PRO A 669 -14.38 -4.50 -13.79
CA PRO A 669 -15.68 -4.41 -13.13
C PRO A 669 -16.71 -5.46 -13.61
N ASN A 670 -16.59 -5.90 -14.86
CA ASN A 670 -17.50 -6.86 -15.47
C ASN A 670 -17.16 -8.30 -15.05
N LEU A 671 -15.91 -8.58 -14.67
CA LEU A 671 -15.45 -9.93 -14.31
C LEU A 671 -15.54 -10.22 -12.81
N TYR A 672 -15.29 -9.22 -11.94
CA TYR A 672 -15.28 -9.49 -10.49
C TYR A 672 -16.69 -9.78 -9.93
N ARG A 673 -17.75 -9.16 -10.48
CA ARG A 673 -19.12 -9.32 -9.97
C ARG A 673 -19.59 -10.78 -10.09
N PRO A 674 -19.48 -11.44 -11.25
CA PRO A 674 -19.67 -12.88 -11.36
C PRO A 674 -18.70 -13.67 -10.48
N ALA A 675 -17.40 -13.35 -10.50
CA ALA A 675 -16.38 -14.14 -9.80
C ALA A 675 -16.54 -14.20 -8.26
N ILE A 676 -17.02 -13.12 -7.63
CA ILE A 676 -17.26 -13.13 -6.18
C ILE A 676 -18.51 -13.97 -5.84
N ARG A 677 -19.51 -14.01 -6.72
CA ARG A 677 -20.74 -14.79 -6.49
C ARG A 677 -20.48 -16.30 -6.51
N THR A 678 -19.47 -16.75 -7.25
CA THR A 678 -19.16 -18.17 -7.44
C THR A 678 -18.13 -18.74 -6.46
N ASN A 679 -17.67 -17.95 -5.49
CA ASN A 679 -16.56 -18.27 -4.58
C ASN A 679 -15.23 -18.64 -5.25
N ALA A 680 -15.11 -18.52 -6.57
CA ALA A 680 -13.89 -18.85 -7.31
C ALA A 680 -12.68 -18.04 -6.80
N LEU A 681 -12.90 -16.76 -6.46
CA LEU A 681 -11.85 -15.91 -5.91
C LEU A 681 -11.39 -16.35 -4.51
N SER A 682 -12.28 -16.93 -3.71
CA SER A 682 -11.94 -17.46 -2.37
C SER A 682 -11.11 -18.73 -2.49
N VAL A 683 -11.47 -19.63 -3.41
CA VAL A 683 -10.70 -20.85 -3.70
C VAL A 683 -9.32 -20.49 -4.24
N CYS A 684 -9.26 -19.58 -5.20
CA CYS A 684 -8.00 -19.09 -5.76
C CYS A 684 -7.11 -18.42 -4.70
N THR A 685 -7.69 -17.65 -3.78
CA THR A 685 -6.96 -17.05 -2.64
C THR A 685 -6.43 -18.11 -1.68
N ALA A 686 -7.23 -19.12 -1.34
CA ALA A 686 -6.79 -20.22 -0.48
C ALA A 686 -5.68 -21.05 -1.16
N ALA A 687 -5.84 -21.37 -2.45
CA ALA A 687 -4.82 -22.06 -3.24
C ALA A 687 -3.52 -21.25 -3.34
N GLY A 688 -3.60 -19.94 -3.55
CA GLY A 688 -2.45 -19.03 -3.49
C GLY A 688 -1.75 -19.05 -2.12
N MET A 689 -2.50 -18.94 -1.03
CA MET A 689 -1.95 -19.01 0.35
C MET A 689 -1.25 -20.34 0.65
N MET A 690 -1.87 -21.47 0.27
CA MET A 690 -1.27 -22.80 0.43
C MET A 690 0.02 -22.93 -0.40
N SER A 691 0.02 -22.33 -1.60
CA SER A 691 1.17 -22.35 -2.50
C SER A 691 2.33 -21.50 -1.98
N ILE A 692 2.07 -20.31 -1.41
CA ILE A 692 3.13 -19.50 -0.76
C ILE A 692 3.72 -20.24 0.45
N MET A 693 2.87 -20.84 1.29
CA MET A 693 3.37 -21.59 2.46
C MET A 693 4.20 -22.81 2.03
N GLY A 694 3.76 -23.54 0.99
CA GLY A 694 4.51 -24.64 0.41
C GLY A 694 5.87 -24.20 -0.14
N ALA A 695 5.92 -23.07 -0.84
CA ALA A 695 7.16 -22.48 -1.32
C ALA A 695 8.09 -22.08 -0.15
N TYR A 696 7.56 -21.42 0.87
CA TYR A 696 8.33 -21.06 2.06
C TYR A 696 8.93 -22.29 2.75
N ALA A 697 8.14 -23.35 2.95
CA ALA A 697 8.58 -24.58 3.61
C ALA A 697 9.67 -25.31 2.83
N ALA A 698 9.50 -25.42 1.51
CA ALA A 698 10.46 -26.07 0.62
C ALA A 698 11.76 -25.25 0.46
N GLY A 699 11.66 -23.92 0.44
CA GLY A 699 12.79 -23.02 0.18
C GLY A 699 13.62 -22.66 1.41
N SER A 700 13.02 -22.58 2.60
CA SER A 700 13.70 -22.06 3.81
C SER A 700 14.48 -23.13 4.59
N THR A 701 14.32 -24.42 4.30
CA THR A 701 14.93 -25.49 5.09
C THR A 701 15.85 -26.36 4.26
N GLN A 702 17.05 -26.61 4.78
CA GLN A 702 18.01 -27.57 4.23
C GLN A 702 18.25 -28.74 5.20
N HIS A 703 18.07 -28.54 6.51
CA HIS A 703 18.30 -29.57 7.53
C HIS A 703 17.01 -30.16 8.11
N LEU A 704 17.08 -31.42 8.54
CA LEU A 704 15.94 -32.19 9.04
C LEU A 704 15.24 -31.53 10.26
N LYS A 705 15.99 -31.11 11.28
CA LYS A 705 15.43 -30.51 12.51
C LYS A 705 14.66 -29.22 12.22
N THR A 706 15.22 -28.32 11.42
CA THR A 706 14.55 -27.09 10.98
C THR A 706 13.37 -27.38 10.06
N SER A 707 13.47 -28.43 9.24
CA SER A 707 12.40 -28.89 8.35
C SER A 707 11.16 -29.35 9.13
N ILE A 708 11.31 -30.15 10.19
CA ILE A 708 10.19 -30.65 11.01
C ILE A 708 9.39 -29.47 11.58
N TYR A 709 10.07 -28.49 12.17
CA TYR A 709 9.42 -27.31 12.72
C TYR A 709 8.62 -26.53 11.67
N ILE A 710 9.20 -26.28 10.50
CA ILE A 710 8.53 -25.52 9.44
C ILE A 710 7.36 -26.28 8.83
N PHE A 711 7.46 -27.59 8.64
CA PHE A 711 6.33 -28.39 8.16
C PHE A 711 5.20 -28.46 9.19
N ALA A 712 5.51 -28.55 10.49
CA ALA A 712 4.50 -28.45 11.55
C ALA A 712 3.81 -27.08 11.55
N LEU A 713 4.59 -26.00 11.39
CA LEU A 713 4.07 -24.64 11.28
C LEU A 713 3.20 -24.45 10.03
N ALA A 714 3.62 -25.00 8.88
CA ALA A 714 2.85 -24.98 7.64
C ALA A 714 1.52 -25.75 7.79
N ALA A 715 1.54 -26.92 8.45
CA ALA A 715 0.34 -27.70 8.77
C ALA A 715 -0.61 -26.92 9.69
N PHE A 716 -0.09 -26.21 10.69
CA PHE A 716 -0.89 -25.34 11.55
C PHE A 716 -1.57 -24.21 10.77
N VAL A 717 -0.83 -23.49 9.90
CA VAL A 717 -1.42 -22.44 9.06
C VAL A 717 -2.45 -23.01 8.10
N LEU A 718 -2.16 -24.17 7.49
CA LEU A 718 -3.11 -24.87 6.63
C LEU A 718 -4.39 -25.24 7.37
N PHE A 719 -4.28 -25.76 8.60
CA PHE A 719 -5.43 -26.06 9.44
C PHE A 719 -6.28 -24.81 9.69
N VAL A 720 -5.67 -23.68 10.04
CA VAL A 720 -6.40 -22.41 10.23
C VAL A 720 -7.09 -21.97 8.93
N VAL A 721 -6.43 -22.09 7.77
CA VAL A 721 -7.02 -21.76 6.46
C VAL A 721 -8.18 -22.68 6.11
N ILE A 722 -8.07 -23.99 6.34
CA ILE A 722 -9.13 -24.96 6.08
C ILE A 722 -10.32 -24.67 6.99
N VAL A 723 -10.09 -24.46 8.29
CA VAL A 723 -11.16 -24.08 9.24
C VAL A 723 -11.83 -22.78 8.79
N ALA A 724 -11.06 -21.80 8.32
CA ALA A 724 -11.60 -20.57 7.76
C ALA A 724 -12.50 -20.83 6.53
N VAL A 725 -12.03 -21.61 5.56
CA VAL A 725 -12.79 -21.94 4.34
C VAL A 725 -14.05 -22.74 4.67
N VAL A 726 -13.94 -23.77 5.51
CA VAL A 726 -15.07 -24.59 5.95
C VAL A 726 -16.09 -23.73 6.69
N PHE A 727 -15.63 -22.85 7.58
CA PHE A 727 -16.48 -21.86 8.24
C PHE A 727 -17.21 -20.99 7.21
N LEU A 728 -16.50 -20.45 6.21
CA LEU A 728 -17.11 -19.64 5.15
C LEU A 728 -18.15 -20.41 4.32
N VAL A 729 -17.85 -21.66 3.93
CA VAL A 729 -18.73 -22.50 3.10
C VAL A 729 -19.97 -22.98 3.86
N ILE A 730 -19.80 -23.49 5.08
CA ILE A 730 -20.93 -23.92 5.93
C ILE A 730 -21.85 -22.73 6.21
N HIS A 731 -21.25 -21.58 6.50
CA HIS A 731 -21.98 -20.37 6.78
C HIS A 731 -22.73 -19.84 5.55
N GLU A 732 -22.17 -19.96 4.35
CA GLU A 732 -22.88 -19.63 3.11
C GLU A 732 -24.06 -20.56 2.82
N LYS A 733 -23.91 -21.87 3.06
CA LYS A 733 -25.02 -22.82 2.96
C LYS A 733 -26.13 -22.52 3.97
N ARG A 734 -25.78 -22.09 5.18
CA ARG A 734 -26.76 -21.61 6.19
C ARG A 734 -27.50 -20.37 5.70
N ASP A 735 -26.81 -19.40 5.12
CA ASP A 735 -27.43 -18.18 4.59
C ASP A 735 -28.43 -18.45 3.46
N GLN A 736 -28.10 -19.38 2.56
CA GLN A 736 -29.02 -19.81 1.49
C GLN A 736 -30.25 -20.49 2.09
N ARG A 737 -30.09 -21.32 3.12
CA ARG A 737 -31.21 -21.96 3.84
C ARG A 737 -32.08 -20.94 4.56
N ASP A 738 -31.50 -19.96 5.25
CA ASP A 738 -32.25 -18.95 6.01
C ASP A 738 -33.07 -18.05 5.08
N LYS A 739 -32.50 -17.69 3.90
CA LYS A 739 -33.22 -16.97 2.84
C LYS A 739 -34.33 -17.81 2.21
N ALA A 740 -34.07 -19.09 1.94
CA ALA A 740 -35.08 -20.01 1.42
C ALA A 740 -36.23 -20.21 2.43
N LYS A 741 -35.90 -20.29 3.73
CA LYS A 741 -36.88 -20.41 4.81
C LYS A 741 -37.72 -19.14 4.93
N LYS A 742 -37.11 -17.95 4.98
CA LYS A 742 -37.85 -16.67 4.96
C LYS A 742 -38.74 -16.49 3.72
N LYS A 743 -38.29 -16.93 2.53
CA LYS A 743 -39.11 -16.90 1.30
C LYS A 743 -40.28 -17.88 1.39
N LYS A 744 -40.08 -19.05 2.01
CA LYS A 744 -41.13 -20.05 2.23
C LYS A 744 -42.15 -19.58 3.27
N ASP A 745 -41.69 -18.99 4.37
CA ASP A 745 -42.53 -18.46 5.44
C ASP A 745 -43.42 -17.30 4.91
N ARG A 746 -42.85 -16.36 4.14
CA ARG A 746 -43.62 -15.30 3.48
C ARG A 746 -44.65 -15.82 2.48
N LYS A 747 -44.34 -16.87 1.72
CA LYS A 747 -45.30 -17.51 0.80
C LYS A 747 -46.41 -18.24 1.54
N ALA A 748 -46.10 -18.88 2.67
CA ALA A 748 -47.10 -19.54 3.51
C ALA A 748 -48.06 -18.53 4.15
N GLU A 749 -47.54 -17.39 4.60
CA GLU A 749 -48.30 -16.29 5.21
C GLU A 749 -49.17 -15.53 4.18
N GLN A 750 -48.78 -15.50 2.90
CA GLN A 750 -49.61 -15.03 1.79
C GLN A 750 -50.72 -16.03 1.42
N ALA A 751 -50.40 -17.33 1.38
CA ALA A 751 -51.37 -18.37 1.05
C ALA A 751 -52.44 -18.59 2.14
N SER A 752 -52.10 -18.34 3.42
CA SER A 752 -53.09 -18.35 4.50
C SER A 752 -54.07 -17.19 4.42
N LYS A 753 -53.65 -16.03 3.91
CA LYS A 753 -54.52 -14.86 3.69
C LYS A 753 -55.46 -15.01 2.50
N GLU A 754 -55.13 -15.84 1.51
CA GLU A 754 -56.02 -16.14 0.36
C GLU A 754 -57.06 -17.24 0.67
N ARG A 755 -56.78 -18.14 1.63
CA ARG A 755 -57.71 -19.23 2.01
C ARG A 755 -58.88 -18.77 2.88
N ASP A 756 -58.74 -17.68 3.63
CA ASP A 756 -59.80 -17.13 4.49
C ASP A 756 -60.89 -16.38 3.69
N ASN A 757 -60.66 -16.07 2.41
CA ASN A 757 -61.60 -15.33 1.56
C ASN A 757 -62.49 -16.25 0.68
N GLY A 758 -62.55 -17.55 0.98
CA GLY A 758 -63.12 -18.57 0.11
C GLY A 758 -64.32 -19.35 0.68
N ALA A 759 -65.28 -18.69 1.34
CA ALA A 759 -66.55 -19.32 1.70
C ALA A 759 -67.69 -18.29 1.84
N GLU A 760 -68.41 -17.99 0.76
CA GLU A 760 -69.89 -18.06 0.66
C GLU A 760 -70.43 -17.44 -0.66
N LYS A 761 -71.55 -17.99 -1.12
CA LYS A 761 -72.30 -17.76 -2.39
C LYS A 761 -73.81 -17.90 -2.00
N PRO A 762 -74.80 -17.50 -2.81
CA PRO A 762 -75.09 -16.23 -3.48
C PRO A 762 -76.55 -15.70 -3.25
N SER A 763 -76.80 -14.45 -3.70
CA SER A 763 -78.11 -13.84 -4.10
C SER A 763 -79.19 -13.59 -3.01
N ALA A 764 -79.94 -12.47 -2.94
CA ALA A 764 -80.32 -11.48 -3.94
C ALA A 764 -80.74 -10.11 -3.32
N SER A 765 -80.68 -9.10 -4.20
CA SER A 765 -81.53 -7.89 -4.36
C SER A 765 -81.48 -6.66 -3.40
N LEU A 766 -81.04 -5.57 -4.06
CA LEU A 766 -81.58 -4.19 -4.15
C LEU A 766 -81.16 -3.12 -3.12
N GLU A 767 -80.40 -2.17 -3.70
CA GLU A 767 -80.29 -0.71 -3.48
C GLU A 767 -79.80 -0.19 -2.12
N THR A 768 -78.69 0.55 -2.12
CA THR A 768 -78.63 2.03 -2.10
C THR A 768 -77.17 2.47 -1.93
N ASP A 769 -76.68 3.35 -2.81
CA ASP A 769 -75.34 3.93 -2.76
C ASP A 769 -75.23 5.02 -1.68
N ALA A 770 -74.50 4.75 -0.60
CA ALA A 770 -73.80 5.75 0.20
C ALA A 770 -72.85 5.04 1.17
N ASP A 771 -71.55 5.37 1.13
CA ASP A 771 -70.76 5.72 2.32
C ASP A 771 -69.26 5.76 2.02
N LEU A 772 -68.60 6.81 2.52
CA LEU A 772 -67.62 6.70 3.60
C LEU A 772 -66.47 7.72 3.43
N GLU A 773 -66.58 8.88 4.08
CA GLU A 773 -65.40 9.58 4.59
C GLU A 773 -65.73 10.60 5.69
N LYS A 774 -65.30 10.30 6.92
CA LYS A 774 -64.70 11.24 7.91
C LYS A 774 -64.35 10.46 9.18
N ASN A 775 -63.07 10.17 9.37
CA ASN A 775 -62.12 10.94 10.20
C ASN A 775 -62.43 10.89 11.70
N LEU A 776 -61.51 10.35 12.49
CA LEU A 776 -60.63 11.14 13.37
C LEU A 776 -59.44 10.28 13.90
N LYS A 777 -58.25 10.91 13.91
CA LYS A 777 -56.93 10.53 14.49
C LYS A 777 -56.91 10.67 16.04
N PRO A 778 -55.77 10.53 16.79
CA PRO A 778 -54.37 10.16 16.45
C PRO A 778 -53.71 9.11 17.40
N GLU A 779 -52.49 8.61 17.09
CA GLU A 779 -51.27 8.80 17.92
C GLU A 779 -50.12 7.76 17.69
N ASN A 780 -48.96 8.31 17.32
CA ASN A 780 -47.54 7.91 17.52
C ASN A 780 -47.03 6.48 17.20
N ASP A 781 -46.45 6.33 16.00
CA ASP A 781 -45.35 5.40 15.76
C ASP A 781 -44.04 6.17 15.49
N ALA A 782 -43.04 5.84 16.31
CA ALA A 782 -41.75 6.49 16.38
C ALA A 782 -40.93 6.34 15.09
N GLU A 783 -40.53 7.51 14.59
CA GLU A 783 -39.65 7.77 13.46
C GLU A 783 -38.25 7.15 13.69
N LYS A 784 -37.85 6.18 12.87
CA LYS A 784 -36.44 5.79 12.70
C LYS A 784 -35.81 6.75 11.69
N PRO A 785 -34.65 7.38 11.98
CA PRO A 785 -34.17 8.48 11.16
C PRO A 785 -33.74 7.97 9.79
N SER A 786 -34.54 8.30 8.78
CA SER A 786 -34.07 8.32 7.40
C SER A 786 -32.90 9.30 7.37
N THR A 787 -31.70 8.78 7.08
CA THR A 787 -30.54 9.64 6.85
C THR A 787 -30.79 10.33 5.51
N LYS A 788 -31.53 11.44 5.52
CA LYS A 788 -31.52 12.41 4.42
C LYS A 788 -30.05 12.79 4.26
N GLU A 789 -29.41 12.32 3.18
CA GLU A 789 -28.11 12.85 2.80
C GLU A 789 -28.33 14.35 2.56
N THR A 790 -27.86 15.17 3.50
CA THR A 790 -27.75 16.61 3.30
C THR A 790 -26.94 16.84 2.02
N PRO A 791 -27.35 17.78 1.15
CA PRO A 791 -26.57 18.12 -0.03
C PRO A 791 -25.19 18.59 0.44
N LYS A 792 -24.17 17.75 0.18
CA LYS A 792 -22.77 18.03 0.56
C LYS A 792 -22.37 19.34 -0.10
N THR A 793 -21.99 20.33 0.71
CA THR A 793 -21.53 21.63 0.23
C THR A 793 -20.36 21.43 -0.75
N GLU A 794 -20.23 22.27 -1.78
CA GLU A 794 -19.15 22.16 -2.77
C GLU A 794 -17.75 22.09 -2.12
N ASP A 795 -17.60 22.79 -1.00
CA ASP A 795 -16.42 22.80 -0.15
C ASP A 795 -16.11 21.44 0.48
N GLU A 796 -17.10 20.68 0.94
CA GLU A 796 -16.90 19.34 1.51
C GLU A 796 -16.45 18.34 0.44
N VAL A 797 -17.04 18.44 -0.77
CA VAL A 797 -16.68 17.60 -1.92
C VAL A 797 -15.25 17.90 -2.36
N LEU A 798 -14.87 19.18 -2.44
CA LEU A 798 -13.51 19.60 -2.75
C LEU A 798 -12.52 19.09 -1.69
N GLN A 799 -12.84 19.27 -0.40
CA GLN A 799 -11.99 18.82 0.69
C GLN A 799 -11.80 17.30 0.64
N LYS A 800 -12.85 16.51 0.38
CA LYS A 800 -12.75 15.06 0.22
C LYS A 800 -11.83 14.67 -0.94
N LYS A 801 -11.89 15.36 -2.09
CA LYS A 801 -11.00 15.14 -3.24
C LYS A 801 -9.54 15.46 -2.91
N LEU A 802 -9.27 16.58 -2.23
CA LEU A 802 -7.92 16.96 -1.80
C LEU A 802 -7.33 15.93 -0.82
N ASN A 803 -8.15 15.43 0.10
CA ASN A 803 -7.76 14.38 1.05
C ASN A 803 -7.44 13.04 0.37
N ALA A 804 -8.18 12.67 -0.67
CA ALA A 804 -7.88 11.47 -1.46
C ALA A 804 -6.54 11.63 -2.20
N LYS A 805 -6.30 12.79 -2.82
CA LYS A 805 -5.02 13.12 -3.45
C LYS A 805 -3.85 13.04 -2.47
N ARG A 806 -3.97 13.62 -1.28
CA ARG A 806 -2.92 13.58 -0.23
C ARG A 806 -2.49 12.15 0.11
N LYS A 807 -3.47 11.28 0.38
CA LYS A 807 -3.20 9.86 0.71
C LYS A 807 -2.45 9.16 -0.41
N TYR A 808 -2.87 9.41 -1.65
CA TYR A 808 -2.21 8.83 -2.81
C TYR A 808 -0.75 9.32 -2.95
N LEU A 809 -0.51 10.64 -2.89
CA LEU A 809 0.84 11.20 -3.02
C LEU A 809 1.79 10.63 -1.97
N MET A 810 1.26 10.44 -0.76
CA MET A 810 2.01 9.86 0.34
C MET A 810 2.35 8.39 0.10
N LEU A 811 1.40 7.59 -0.41
CA LEU A 811 1.67 6.20 -0.77
C LEU A 811 2.73 6.09 -1.87
N LEU A 812 2.68 6.98 -2.87
CA LEU A 812 3.68 7.01 -3.93
C LEU A 812 5.06 7.38 -3.39
N GLY A 813 5.17 8.47 -2.59
CA GLY A 813 6.44 8.87 -2.00
C GLY A 813 7.02 7.82 -1.05
N ILE A 814 6.17 7.14 -0.28
CA ILE A 814 6.57 6.00 0.57
C ILE A 814 7.15 4.87 -0.28
N LEU A 815 6.52 4.51 -1.40
CA LEU A 815 7.03 3.47 -2.27
C LEU A 815 8.38 3.88 -2.87
N VAL A 816 8.47 5.07 -3.45
CA VAL A 816 9.69 5.52 -4.13
C VAL A 816 10.84 5.62 -3.13
N ALA A 817 10.61 6.14 -1.92
CA ALA A 817 11.58 6.08 -0.83
C ALA A 817 12.03 4.63 -0.52
N SER A 818 11.11 3.65 -0.53
CA SER A 818 11.43 2.24 -0.28
C SER A 818 12.41 1.67 -1.29
N ILE A 819 12.08 1.79 -2.57
CA ILE A 819 12.84 1.15 -3.64
C ILE A 819 14.20 1.81 -3.83
N THR A 820 14.27 3.13 -3.67
CA THR A 820 15.52 3.89 -3.78
C THR A 820 16.43 3.66 -2.57
N TYR A 821 15.85 3.50 -1.37
CA TYR A 821 16.61 3.13 -0.18
C TYR A 821 17.30 1.78 -0.35
N GLN A 822 16.54 0.74 -0.74
CA GLN A 822 17.10 -0.60 -0.95
C GLN A 822 18.17 -0.61 -2.06
N ALA A 823 17.88 0.03 -3.20
CA ALA A 823 18.83 0.13 -4.31
C ALA A 823 20.09 0.95 -3.99
N GLY A 824 19.99 1.92 -3.08
CA GLY A 824 21.16 2.68 -2.63
C GLY A 824 22.10 1.88 -1.73
N LEU A 825 21.57 0.93 -0.94
CA LEU A 825 22.36 0.06 -0.07
C LEU A 825 22.96 -1.15 -0.81
N ALA A 826 22.29 -1.59 -1.88
CA ALA A 826 22.73 -2.66 -2.76
C ALA A 826 22.94 -2.10 -4.18
N PRO A 827 24.10 -1.48 -4.46
CA PRO A 827 24.35 -0.83 -5.75
C PRO A 827 24.32 -1.85 -6.90
N PRO A 828 23.90 -1.43 -8.10
CA PRO A 828 23.80 -2.32 -9.25
C PRO A 828 25.20 -2.84 -9.62
N GLY A 829 25.29 -4.13 -9.89
CA GLY A 829 26.57 -4.80 -10.17
C GLY A 829 27.27 -5.33 -8.92
N GLY A 830 26.69 -5.13 -7.74
CA GLY A 830 27.24 -5.64 -6.49
C GLY A 830 28.42 -4.82 -6.00
N VAL A 831 29.16 -5.43 -5.08
CA VAL A 831 30.30 -4.84 -4.39
C VAL A 831 31.46 -5.82 -4.43
N TRP A 832 32.68 -5.31 -4.38
CA TRP A 832 33.89 -6.14 -4.32
C TRP A 832 33.94 -6.96 -3.03
N GLN A 833 34.44 -8.18 -3.15
CA GLN A 833 34.66 -9.11 -2.02
C GLN A 833 36.15 -9.39 -1.83
N ASP A 834 37.03 -8.52 -2.32
CA ASP A 834 38.46 -8.59 -2.17
C ASP A 834 39.07 -7.20 -2.29
N ASP A 835 40.31 -7.06 -1.79
CA ASP A 835 41.14 -5.88 -1.97
C ASP A 835 42.13 -6.15 -3.11
N GLY A 836 42.23 -5.25 -4.09
CA GLY A 836 43.14 -5.42 -5.22
C GLY A 836 42.88 -4.49 -6.40
N ALA A 837 43.77 -4.44 -7.39
CA ALA A 837 43.58 -3.76 -8.68
C ALA A 837 42.96 -2.34 -8.64
N GLY A 838 43.25 -1.55 -7.60
CA GLY A 838 42.72 -0.19 -7.42
C GLY A 838 41.33 -0.07 -6.77
N HIS A 839 40.76 -1.16 -6.26
CA HIS A 839 39.52 -1.19 -5.50
C HIS A 839 39.72 -1.77 -4.09
N ALA A 840 38.78 -1.47 -3.19
CA ALA A 840 38.73 -2.05 -1.84
C ALA A 840 37.45 -2.88 -1.66
N ALA A 841 37.50 -3.85 -0.77
CA ALA A 841 36.36 -4.70 -0.45
C ALA A 841 35.17 -3.85 0.05
N GLY A 842 34.00 -4.11 -0.52
CA GLY A 842 32.77 -3.38 -0.23
C GLY A 842 32.54 -2.14 -1.10
N ASP A 843 33.50 -1.74 -1.93
CA ASP A 843 33.30 -0.70 -2.95
C ASP A 843 32.37 -1.21 -4.08
N PRO A 844 31.49 -0.36 -4.63
CA PRO A 844 30.59 -0.73 -5.73
C PRO A 844 31.35 -1.11 -6.99
N VAL A 845 31.15 -2.33 -7.51
CA VAL A 845 31.86 -2.83 -8.69
C VAL A 845 31.59 -1.96 -9.93
N MET A 846 30.35 -1.47 -10.08
CA MET A 846 29.99 -0.60 -11.19
C MET A 846 30.68 0.78 -11.10
N HIS A 847 31.04 1.26 -9.91
CA HIS A 847 31.78 2.51 -9.78
C HIS A 847 33.15 2.41 -10.46
N ASP A 848 33.83 1.28 -10.29
CA ASP A 848 35.20 1.11 -10.79
C ASP A 848 35.19 0.70 -12.27
N ASN A 849 34.33 -0.25 -12.65
CA ASN A 849 34.27 -0.73 -14.03
C ASN A 849 33.53 0.24 -14.98
N ARG A 850 32.56 1.03 -14.46
CA ARG A 850 31.62 1.82 -15.27
C ARG A 850 31.21 3.13 -14.58
N ARG A 851 32.20 3.92 -14.15
CA ARG A 851 32.03 5.13 -13.33
C ARG A 851 30.88 6.06 -13.75
N HIS A 852 30.80 6.42 -15.03
CA HIS A 852 29.74 7.33 -15.51
C HIS A 852 28.32 6.80 -15.27
N ARG A 853 28.10 5.49 -15.44
CA ARG A 853 26.78 4.87 -15.22
C ARG A 853 26.47 4.77 -13.74
N TYR A 854 27.46 4.39 -12.93
CA TYR A 854 27.31 4.36 -11.49
C TYR A 854 26.96 5.75 -10.94
N LEU A 855 27.66 6.81 -11.37
CA LEU A 855 27.36 8.18 -10.93
C LEU A 855 25.96 8.62 -11.36
N ALA A 856 25.56 8.34 -12.61
CA ALA A 856 24.20 8.64 -13.08
C ALA A 856 23.13 7.91 -12.26
N PHE A 857 23.35 6.62 -11.95
CA PHE A 857 22.49 5.85 -11.06
C PHE A 857 22.45 6.44 -9.65
N PHE A 858 23.61 6.63 -9.02
CA PHE A 858 23.74 7.03 -7.62
C PHE A 858 23.10 8.40 -7.36
N TYR A 859 23.40 9.40 -8.19
CA TYR A 859 22.85 10.75 -8.03
C TYR A 859 21.36 10.81 -8.31
N SER A 860 20.88 10.11 -9.34
CA SER A 860 19.44 10.08 -9.66
C SER A 860 18.64 9.32 -8.60
N ASN A 861 19.13 8.17 -8.15
CA ASN A 861 18.50 7.37 -7.09
C ASN A 861 18.46 8.11 -5.75
N SER A 862 19.56 8.76 -5.36
CA SER A 862 19.63 9.55 -4.12
C SER A 862 18.70 10.77 -4.16
N THR A 863 18.61 11.44 -5.31
CA THR A 863 17.67 12.55 -5.53
C THR A 863 16.24 12.09 -5.38
N SER A 864 15.88 10.96 -5.99
CA SER A 864 14.55 10.38 -5.83
C SER A 864 14.23 10.00 -4.39
N PHE A 865 15.18 9.36 -3.68
CA PHE A 865 15.02 9.02 -2.25
C PHE A 865 14.74 10.26 -1.39
N VAL A 866 15.59 11.29 -1.47
CA VAL A 866 15.46 12.50 -0.66
C VAL A 866 14.21 13.30 -1.07
N ALA A 867 13.92 13.43 -2.36
CA ALA A 867 12.71 14.08 -2.85
C ALA A 867 11.44 13.40 -2.29
N SER A 868 11.41 12.06 -2.29
CA SER A 868 10.33 11.28 -1.70
C SER A 868 10.18 11.50 -0.19
N VAL A 869 11.27 11.49 0.58
CA VAL A 869 11.25 11.76 2.03
C VAL A 869 10.74 13.18 2.30
N VAL A 870 11.20 14.18 1.54
CA VAL A 870 10.72 15.56 1.67
C VAL A 870 9.24 15.66 1.32
N VAL A 871 8.76 15.00 0.26
CA VAL A 871 7.32 14.94 -0.08
C VAL A 871 6.51 14.34 1.07
N ILE A 872 7.01 13.28 1.74
CA ILE A 872 6.35 12.70 2.93
C ILE A 872 6.29 13.72 4.07
N VAL A 873 7.38 14.42 4.38
CA VAL A 873 7.43 15.48 5.39
C VAL A 873 6.42 16.58 5.10
N LEU A 874 6.34 17.02 3.86
CA LEU A 874 5.40 18.07 3.44
C LEU A 874 3.94 17.61 3.48
N LEU A 875 3.69 16.31 3.37
CA LEU A 875 2.37 15.70 3.45
C LEU A 875 1.96 15.32 4.87
N LEU A 876 2.78 15.55 5.91
CA LEU A 876 2.48 15.24 7.32
C LEU A 876 1.59 16.29 8.02
N PRO A 877 1.74 17.62 7.85
CA PRO A 877 0.94 18.63 8.54
C PRO A 877 -0.58 18.53 8.24
N PRO A 878 -1.46 18.55 9.26
CA PRO A 878 -2.92 18.49 9.05
C PRO A 878 -3.54 19.80 8.52
N SER A 879 -2.91 20.96 8.76
CA SER A 879 -3.52 22.30 8.72
C SER A 879 -2.98 23.23 7.62
N LEU A 880 -2.76 22.74 6.41
CA LEU A 880 -2.43 23.63 5.29
C LEU A 880 -3.70 24.35 4.78
N ASN A 881 -3.76 25.66 5.01
CA ASN A 881 -4.88 26.53 4.67
C ASN A 881 -5.29 26.40 3.17
N LYS A 882 -6.59 26.46 2.83
CA LYS A 882 -7.14 26.18 1.47
C LYS A 882 -6.39 26.93 0.35
N LYS A 883 -6.03 28.19 0.60
CA LYS A 883 -5.31 29.06 -0.37
C LYS A 883 -3.86 28.59 -0.61
N TRP A 884 -3.20 28.12 0.45
CA TRP A 884 -1.85 27.55 0.39
C TRP A 884 -1.86 26.16 -0.25
N TRP A 885 -2.88 25.34 0.02
CA TRP A 885 -2.95 23.95 -0.46
C TRP A 885 -2.93 23.84 -1.99
N SER A 886 -3.63 24.73 -2.71
CA SER A 886 -3.64 24.71 -4.19
C SER A 886 -2.25 24.96 -4.79
N TRP A 887 -1.48 25.85 -4.16
CA TRP A 887 -0.10 26.16 -4.52
C TRP A 887 0.86 25.02 -4.18
N TRP A 888 0.77 24.49 -2.95
CA TRP A 888 1.54 23.32 -2.50
C TRP A 888 1.30 22.09 -3.37
N LEU A 889 0.06 21.86 -3.82
CA LEU A 889 -0.27 20.73 -4.68
C LEU A 889 0.43 20.82 -6.05
N GLY A 890 0.65 22.03 -6.56
CA GLY A 890 1.44 22.25 -7.78
C GLY A 890 2.89 21.81 -7.59
N VAL A 891 3.54 22.32 -6.54
CA VAL A 891 4.94 22.00 -6.20
C VAL A 891 5.13 20.51 -5.89
N MET A 892 4.19 19.88 -5.18
CA MET A 892 4.26 18.44 -4.92
C MET A 892 4.10 17.61 -6.20
N ASN A 893 3.21 18.02 -7.12
CA ASN A 893 3.04 17.28 -8.37
C ASN A 893 4.28 17.37 -9.25
N THR A 894 4.94 18.53 -9.33
CA THR A 894 6.19 18.68 -10.08
C THR A 894 7.33 17.90 -9.43
N THR A 895 7.44 17.94 -8.10
CA THR A 895 8.44 17.16 -7.34
C THR A 895 8.28 15.66 -7.58
N ILE A 896 7.04 15.16 -7.63
CA ILE A 896 6.78 13.73 -7.89
C ILE A 896 7.10 13.33 -9.32
N VAL A 897 6.84 14.19 -10.31
CA VAL A 897 7.24 13.89 -11.70
C VAL A 897 8.76 13.87 -11.83
N LEU A 898 9.46 14.81 -11.17
CA LEU A 898 10.91 14.81 -11.08
C LEU A 898 11.43 13.52 -10.42
N ASP A 899 10.76 13.06 -9.37
CA ASP A 899 11.09 11.84 -8.65
C ASP A 899 10.92 10.58 -9.53
N LEU A 900 9.81 10.46 -10.27
CA LEU A 900 9.61 9.39 -11.24
C LEU A 900 10.63 9.42 -12.39
N LEU A 901 11.07 10.62 -12.80
CA LEU A 901 12.12 10.78 -13.81
C LEU A 901 13.49 10.37 -13.26
N GLY A 902 13.82 10.74 -12.02
CA GLY A 902 15.03 10.29 -11.33
C GLY A 902 15.09 8.78 -11.21
N LEU A 903 13.97 8.13 -10.86
CA LEU A 903 13.84 6.68 -10.88
C LEU A 903 14.09 6.07 -12.26
N LEU A 904 13.55 6.68 -13.31
CA LEU A 904 13.70 6.19 -14.68
C LEU A 904 15.16 6.28 -15.15
N ILE A 905 15.85 7.38 -14.86
CA ILE A 905 17.27 7.57 -15.15
C ILE A 905 18.11 6.56 -14.35
N ALA A 906 17.82 6.40 -13.05
CA ALA A 906 18.50 5.44 -12.20
C ALA A 906 18.33 4.01 -12.73
N TYR A 907 17.11 3.62 -13.10
CA TYR A 907 16.83 2.32 -13.69
C TYR A 907 17.60 2.11 -14.99
N ALA A 908 17.56 3.07 -15.91
CA ALA A 908 18.26 2.98 -17.19
C ALA A 908 19.78 2.84 -17.00
N ALA A 909 20.37 3.61 -16.09
CA ALA A 909 21.80 3.58 -15.79
C ALA A 909 22.22 2.29 -15.09
N GLY A 910 21.44 1.82 -14.11
CA GLY A 910 21.77 0.66 -13.28
C GLY A 910 21.46 -0.70 -13.90
N SER A 911 20.42 -0.81 -14.72
CA SER A 911 20.03 -2.08 -15.37
C SER A 911 20.80 -2.37 -16.66
N SER A 912 21.28 -1.34 -17.35
CA SER A 912 21.91 -1.49 -18.67
C SER A 912 23.39 -1.86 -18.59
N ARG A 913 23.75 -3.03 -19.13
CA ARG A 913 25.12 -3.57 -19.15
C ARG A 913 25.81 -3.47 -20.51
N SER A 914 25.14 -2.98 -21.56
CA SER A 914 25.80 -2.64 -22.83
C SER A 914 25.20 -1.38 -23.43
N TRP A 915 25.94 -0.69 -24.31
CA TRP A 915 25.44 0.48 -25.01
C TRP A 915 24.23 0.15 -25.92
N LYS A 916 24.20 -1.05 -26.52
CA LYS A 916 23.08 -1.52 -27.35
C LYS A 916 21.79 -1.73 -26.54
N THR A 917 21.89 -2.37 -25.38
CA THR A 917 20.73 -2.58 -24.47
C THR A 917 20.29 -1.30 -23.77
N ALA A 918 21.24 -0.40 -23.50
CA ALA A 918 20.97 0.95 -22.99
C ALA A 918 20.21 1.81 -24.01
N GLY A 919 20.52 1.68 -25.31
CA GLY A 919 19.84 2.43 -26.37
C GLY A 919 18.34 2.18 -26.40
N TYR A 920 17.90 0.93 -26.21
CA TYR A 920 16.48 0.59 -26.16
C TYR A 920 15.75 1.21 -24.97
N VAL A 921 16.31 1.05 -23.75
CA VAL A 921 15.71 1.65 -22.56
C VAL A 921 15.74 3.17 -22.65
N SER A 922 16.84 3.76 -23.13
CA SER A 922 16.95 5.19 -23.36
C SER A 922 15.96 5.69 -24.40
N ALA A 923 15.68 4.94 -25.47
CA ALA A 923 14.65 5.27 -26.45
C ALA A 923 13.25 5.22 -25.84
N LEU A 924 12.96 4.23 -24.99
CA LEU A 924 11.72 4.19 -24.21
C LEU A 924 11.61 5.38 -23.24
N VAL A 925 12.71 5.73 -22.56
CA VAL A 925 12.78 6.93 -21.70
C VAL A 925 12.52 8.19 -22.50
N ILE A 926 13.15 8.34 -23.66
CA ILE A 926 12.96 9.48 -24.56
C ILE A 926 11.52 9.53 -25.07
N ALA A 927 10.92 8.40 -25.43
CA ALA A 927 9.52 8.34 -25.87
C ALA A 927 8.56 8.77 -24.74
N VAL A 928 8.82 8.32 -23.51
CA VAL A 928 8.06 8.74 -22.33
C VAL A 928 8.28 10.22 -22.03
N LEU A 929 9.52 10.72 -22.09
CA LEU A 929 9.85 12.14 -21.94
C LEU A 929 9.22 13.00 -23.03
N ALA A 930 9.24 12.57 -24.27
CA ALA A 930 8.59 13.23 -25.39
C ALA A 930 7.08 13.29 -25.17
N TYR A 931 6.47 12.18 -24.73
CA TYR A 931 5.08 12.16 -24.31
C TYR A 931 4.80 13.18 -23.19
N PHE A 932 5.67 13.27 -22.18
CA PHE A 932 5.54 14.28 -21.11
C PHE A 932 5.68 15.72 -21.60
N VAL A 933 6.69 16.00 -22.44
CA VAL A 933 6.93 17.35 -22.99
C VAL A 933 5.78 17.76 -23.89
N VAL A 934 5.30 16.87 -24.77
CA VAL A 934 4.11 17.08 -25.58
C VAL A 934 2.90 17.32 -24.68
N HIS A 935 2.73 16.56 -23.60
CA HIS A 935 1.64 16.78 -22.65
C HIS A 935 1.73 18.14 -21.95
N VAL A 936 2.91 18.55 -21.48
CA VAL A 936 3.13 19.86 -20.84
C VAL A 936 2.87 20.98 -21.86
N ALA A 937 3.39 20.85 -23.08
CA ALA A 937 3.19 21.80 -24.17
C ALA A 937 1.70 21.91 -24.54
N VAL A 938 1.00 20.80 -24.71
CA VAL A 938 -0.46 20.75 -24.99
C VAL A 938 -1.26 21.32 -23.82
N SER A 939 -0.87 21.06 -22.58
CA SER A 939 -1.52 21.64 -21.39
C SER A 939 -1.32 23.16 -21.30
N CYS A 940 -0.14 23.65 -21.66
CA CYS A 940 0.14 25.08 -21.77
C CYS A 940 -0.60 25.71 -22.96
N PHE A 941 -0.64 25.04 -24.11
CA PHE A 941 -1.33 25.50 -25.32
C PHE A 941 -2.84 25.51 -25.16
N LEU A 942 -3.48 24.47 -24.60
CA LEU A 942 -4.92 24.46 -24.35
C LEU A 942 -5.33 25.51 -23.31
N ARG A 943 -4.46 25.80 -22.35
CA ARG A 943 -4.64 26.89 -21.39
C ARG A 943 -4.43 28.28 -22.02
N SER A 944 -3.73 28.36 -23.15
CA SER A 944 -3.57 29.55 -23.98
C SER A 944 -4.69 29.72 -25.01
N LYS A 945 -5.19 28.63 -25.60
CA LYS A 945 -6.12 28.63 -26.75
C LYS A 945 -7.60 28.71 -26.35
N GLY A 946 -7.93 28.41 -25.09
CA GLY A 946 -9.25 28.75 -24.53
C GLY A 946 -9.51 30.28 -24.41
N GLY A 947 -8.57 31.11 -24.87
CA GLY A 947 -8.68 32.57 -24.91
C GLY A 947 -8.78 33.20 -26.30
N ASP A 948 -8.64 32.46 -27.42
CA ASP A 948 -8.41 33.12 -28.73
C ASP A 948 -9.18 32.53 -29.94
N SER A 949 -10.19 31.68 -29.75
CA SER A 949 -10.93 31.11 -30.90
C SER A 949 -12.44 31.29 -30.80
N SER A 950 -12.90 32.54 -30.92
CA SER A 950 -14.23 32.87 -31.46
C SER A 950 -14.27 34.36 -31.83
N GLY A 951 -13.80 34.71 -33.03
CA GLY A 951 -13.78 36.11 -33.43
C GLY A 951 -13.22 36.39 -34.81
N HIS A 952 -13.53 35.58 -35.82
CA HIS A 952 -13.43 36.05 -37.20
C HIS A 952 -14.19 35.18 -38.18
N SER A 953 -15.45 35.53 -38.41
CA SER A 953 -16.21 35.41 -39.67
C SER A 953 -17.56 36.08 -39.41
N ASP A 954 -18.06 36.86 -40.37
CA ASP A 954 -19.34 37.58 -40.39
C ASP A 954 -19.28 39.08 -40.01
N ARG A 955 -18.74 39.86 -40.95
CA ARG A 955 -19.17 41.24 -41.22
C ARG A 955 -19.26 41.45 -42.73
N GLN A 956 -20.49 41.42 -43.24
CA GLN A 956 -21.03 42.05 -44.45
C GLN A 956 -22.44 41.44 -44.62
N ASN A 957 -23.56 42.13 -44.78
CA ASN A 957 -23.88 43.54 -44.90
C ASN A 957 -25.42 43.61 -44.71
N GLU A 958 -25.96 44.56 -43.93
CA GLU A 958 -27.38 44.91 -43.99
C GLU A 958 -27.64 45.77 -45.23
N GLY A 959 -28.77 45.58 -45.91
CA GLY A 959 -29.25 46.58 -46.86
C GLY A 959 -30.29 46.12 -47.89
N ALA A 960 -31.51 46.61 -47.68
CA ALA A 960 -32.48 47.04 -48.71
C ALA A 960 -33.41 46.02 -49.39
N ASN A 961 -34.71 46.27 -49.18
CA ASN A 961 -35.82 46.35 -50.14
C ASN A 961 -36.07 45.23 -51.17
N GLY A 962 -37.33 44.76 -51.18
CA GLY A 962 -38.13 44.76 -52.40
C GLY A 962 -38.34 43.42 -53.12
N GLN A 963 -39.62 43.03 -53.17
CA GLN A 963 -40.29 42.28 -54.25
C GLN A 963 -39.93 40.81 -54.52
N SER A 964 -40.94 39.97 -54.24
CA SER A 964 -41.32 38.70 -54.90
C SER A 964 -41.39 38.83 -56.44
N PRO A 965 -41.68 37.78 -57.24
CA PRO A 965 -41.29 36.36 -57.24
C PRO A 965 -40.75 35.92 -58.64
N ALA A 966 -40.15 34.72 -58.79
CA ALA A 966 -40.35 33.85 -59.97
C ALA A 966 -39.47 32.57 -59.96
N ARG A 967 -40.18 31.42 -59.98
CA ARG A 967 -40.03 30.22 -60.84
C ARG A 967 -38.65 29.67 -61.28
N SER A 968 -38.56 28.34 -61.12
CA SER A 968 -37.98 27.28 -62.00
C SER A 968 -36.50 27.42 -62.39
N ASN A 969 -35.63 26.42 -62.21
CA ASN A 969 -35.76 24.97 -62.39
C ASN A 969 -34.96 24.20 -61.34
#